data_AF-A0A947HDR2-F1
#
_entry.id   AF-A0A947HDR2-F1
#
_cell.length_a   1.000
_cell.length_b   1.000
_cell.length_c   1.000
_cell.angle_alpha   90.00
_cell.angle_beta   90.00
_cell.angle_gamma   90.00
#
_symmetry.space_group_name_H-M   'P 1'
#
loop_
_entity.id
_entity.type
_entity.pdbx_description
1 polymer ?
#
loop_
_entity_poly.entity_id
_entity_poly.type
_entity_poly.pdbx_seq_one_letter_code
_entity_poly.pdbx_strand_id
1 'polypeptide(L)'
;MQSVQTGNKPLIPAPLSPAQATARDGSVQAAGGSAQMIEESPVLSGAQGPALNEPKIRALSGVEAQTLQEPKRLNDSLTIKMAVNAEQNKALVQVQSQLTQVFGPAEFDRLFAGQKQNIQDVQTVLNRRPDLLARIQSLPHGSDTLALFKTASVRPLKEAEVLQLQHFLVESTGAKIGYKGHPSGLDGDYGNRTHGALIHFLRSQISAAPQPTATHPAHSAPPPTLPSQTPLASPAELSPERLHQLLKGPQQSLKTVAKVVMQLPQTSRDRIAATPEGAAFLASLEKADKTLPSKAEIQTIQAFLVKQGASLRYPGHPTGIDGQYGSKTFQALRTFLAQSLQSPSQTSPADGPYPRYDRMVEDGLLDMTVALGYDEGAPGYAPSHHSEEIRLTAEIQSRGFVRNDAKALELLKKAGKEVNGSYSAFYLKENIATANGQPVHSILRVITSGDGQAGAQKRKTALEGMNQSDVFMYGGHARFGTGPDFDSNLAVTIDWEGVPNPKGQGKVTYHDETALKELLSPSGNDSQALDALKGLQKMGKVTIQGQNEGNLRIGSENKHPYEFGSYLMNEALKDTSTQSLAEEISGDKYRLWLFNGCRTQDYQTPIRTMGQKNSALSSENLDLFMTNQTLWWENTAGSLMAFLDGVSAFEKASDISDRLQKANPDQGRNGKTHLRQGFDDNPLHVPYRPE
;
A
#
# COMPACT_ATOMS: atom_id res chain seq x y z
N MET A 1 0.12 -30.67 65.55
CA MET A 1 1.20 -30.04 66.34
C MET A 1 1.81 -28.91 65.51
N GLN A 2 1.74 -27.72 66.10
CA GLN A 2 2.55 -26.50 65.91
C GLN A 2 2.59 -25.75 64.56
N SER A 3 1.98 -24.57 64.65
CA SER A 3 2.11 -23.37 63.82
C SER A 3 3.47 -22.71 63.95
N VAL A 4 3.92 -22.01 62.90
CA VAL A 4 4.84 -20.88 63.02
C VAL A 4 4.29 -19.71 62.21
N GLN A 5 3.87 -18.67 62.92
CA GLN A 5 3.58 -17.32 62.42
C GLN A 5 4.88 -16.52 62.32
N THR A 6 5.08 -15.79 61.24
CA THR A 6 5.94 -14.60 61.23
C THR A 6 5.18 -13.45 60.58
N GLY A 7 4.78 -12.50 61.42
CA GLY A 7 4.16 -11.24 61.01
C GLY A 7 5.22 -10.19 60.72
N ASN A 8 5.02 -9.41 59.66
CA ASN A 8 5.69 -8.14 59.45
C ASN A 8 4.62 -7.06 59.18
N LYS A 9 4.46 -6.15 60.13
CA LYS A 9 3.73 -4.88 59.99
C LYS A 9 4.59 -3.88 59.22
N PRO A 10 4.04 -3.11 58.27
CA PRO A 10 4.67 -1.87 57.82
C PRO A 10 4.26 -0.68 58.69
N LEU A 11 5.25 0.17 58.96
CA LEU A 11 5.14 1.46 59.64
C LEU A 11 4.35 2.48 58.81
N ILE A 12 3.42 3.16 59.47
CA ILE A 12 2.69 4.33 58.96
C ILE A 12 3.53 5.58 59.26
N PRO A 13 3.80 6.48 58.30
CA PRO A 13 4.32 7.80 58.61
C PRO A 13 3.18 8.78 58.92
N ALA A 14 3.39 9.60 59.95
CA ALA A 14 2.49 10.65 60.43
C ALA A 14 2.34 11.83 59.45
N PRO A 15 1.21 12.57 59.49
CA PRO A 15 1.01 13.74 58.64
C PRO A 15 1.72 14.99 59.22
N LEU A 16 2.36 15.76 58.34
CA LEU A 16 2.87 17.10 58.65
C LEU A 16 1.74 18.13 58.53
N SER A 17 1.62 18.99 59.55
CA SER A 17 0.71 20.15 59.60
C SER A 17 1.16 21.31 58.71
N PRO A 18 0.24 22.23 58.33
CA PRO A 18 0.49 23.28 57.35
C PRO A 18 1.08 24.54 57.99
N ALA A 19 2.09 25.12 57.33
CA ALA A 19 2.59 26.46 57.64
C ALA A 19 2.05 27.48 56.61
N GLN A 20 1.73 28.65 57.14
CA GLN A 20 0.90 29.70 56.58
C GLN A 20 1.63 30.61 55.57
N ALA A 21 0.78 31.29 54.81
CA ALA A 21 0.97 32.38 53.86
C ALA A 21 1.97 33.48 54.23
N THR A 22 2.59 34.05 53.18
CA THR A 22 2.73 35.51 53.06
C THR A 22 2.50 35.95 51.62
N ALA A 23 1.64 36.97 51.49
CA ALA A 23 1.20 37.64 50.28
C ALA A 23 2.29 38.47 49.60
N ARG A 24 2.13 38.73 48.29
CA ARG A 24 2.47 40.02 47.68
C ARG A 24 1.46 40.41 46.60
N ASP A 25 0.87 41.57 46.85
CA ASP A 25 0.05 42.42 46.00
C ASP A 25 0.72 42.80 44.67
N GLY A 26 -0.13 43.06 43.67
CA GLY A 26 0.26 43.65 42.40
C GLY A 26 -0.93 43.79 41.46
N SER A 27 -1.85 44.69 41.79
CA SER A 27 -3.00 45.08 40.97
C SER A 27 -2.79 46.41 40.22
N VAL A 28 -3.56 46.59 39.14
CA VAL A 28 -3.96 47.85 38.44
C VAL A 28 -2.98 48.25 37.31
N GLN A 29 -3.35 48.62 36.06
CA GLN A 29 -4.53 49.23 35.40
C GLN A 29 -4.49 48.83 33.88
N ALA A 30 -5.57 48.39 33.23
CA ALA A 30 -6.62 49.15 32.52
C ALA A 30 -6.27 49.74 31.13
N ALA A 31 -6.98 49.24 30.11
CA ALA A 31 -7.57 49.96 28.96
C ALA A 31 -8.36 48.88 28.17
N GLY A 32 -9.66 48.97 27.86
CA GLY A 32 -10.47 50.12 27.51
C GLY A 32 -10.73 50.06 26.00
N GLY A 33 -11.89 49.57 25.58
CA GLY A 33 -12.25 49.49 24.16
C GLY A 33 -13.60 48.83 23.89
N SER A 34 -14.68 49.62 23.97
CA SER A 34 -16.04 49.28 23.57
C SER A 34 -16.42 50.11 22.34
N ALA A 35 -17.05 49.52 21.32
CA ALA A 35 -18.00 50.13 20.38
C ALA A 35 -18.54 49.01 19.47
N GLN A 36 -19.80 48.58 19.60
CA GLN A 36 -21.05 49.16 19.06
C GLN A 36 -21.31 48.88 17.56
N MET A 37 -22.50 48.31 17.36
CA MET A 37 -23.20 47.98 16.12
C MET A 37 -23.51 49.21 15.26
N ILE A 38 -23.58 49.04 13.93
CA ILE A 38 -24.50 49.74 13.02
C ILE A 38 -24.87 48.81 11.85
N GLU A 39 -26.18 48.69 11.59
CA GLU A 39 -26.83 48.14 10.40
C GLU A 39 -26.66 49.05 9.17
N GLU A 40 -26.74 48.50 7.95
CA GLU A 40 -27.73 48.88 6.92
C GLU A 40 -27.27 48.44 5.51
N SER A 41 -28.19 47.82 4.78
CA SER A 41 -28.15 47.64 3.33
C SER A 41 -28.51 48.95 2.61
N PRO A 42 -28.27 49.05 1.29
CA PRO A 42 -29.44 49.11 0.43
C PRO A 42 -29.32 48.41 -0.94
N VAL A 43 -30.51 48.15 -1.47
CA VAL A 43 -30.91 47.66 -2.79
C VAL A 43 -30.93 48.81 -3.82
N LEU A 44 -30.60 48.56 -5.11
CA LEU A 44 -31.43 48.88 -6.31
C LEU A 44 -30.67 48.85 -7.66
N SER A 45 -31.31 48.17 -8.64
CA SER A 45 -31.42 48.42 -10.10
C SER A 45 -30.16 48.69 -10.95
N GLY A 46 -29.94 48.15 -12.15
CA GLY A 46 -30.84 47.73 -13.24
C GLY A 46 -30.54 48.55 -14.51
N ALA A 47 -30.21 47.91 -15.65
CA ALA A 47 -30.34 48.38 -17.06
C ALA A 47 -29.41 47.55 -17.99
N GLN A 48 -29.96 46.72 -18.89
CA GLN A 48 -30.19 46.95 -20.33
C GLN A 48 -28.95 46.86 -21.25
N GLY A 49 -29.01 45.93 -22.23
CA GLY A 49 -28.06 45.78 -23.36
C GLY A 49 -28.19 46.92 -24.41
N PRO A 50 -27.53 46.86 -25.59
CA PRO A 50 -27.86 45.87 -26.64
C PRO A 50 -26.75 45.45 -27.67
N ALA A 51 -27.07 44.37 -28.40
CA ALA A 51 -26.92 44.04 -29.84
C ALA A 51 -25.72 44.46 -30.74
N LEU A 52 -25.16 43.42 -31.41
CA LEU A 52 -24.87 43.20 -32.85
C LEU A 52 -24.26 44.31 -33.73
N ASN A 53 -23.16 43.99 -34.43
CA ASN A 53 -22.99 44.17 -35.88
C ASN A 53 -21.65 43.59 -36.42
N GLU A 54 -21.74 42.60 -37.31
CA GLU A 54 -20.86 42.40 -38.48
C GLU A 54 -21.15 43.52 -39.52
N PRO A 55 -20.34 43.84 -40.58
CA PRO A 55 -19.76 42.87 -41.54
C PRO A 55 -18.54 43.32 -42.40
N LYS A 56 -18.21 42.47 -43.40
CA LYS A 56 -17.83 42.74 -44.81
C LYS A 56 -16.39 42.46 -45.32
N ILE A 57 -16.42 41.52 -46.26
CA ILE A 57 -15.50 41.13 -47.34
C ILE A 57 -15.06 42.32 -48.22
N ARG A 58 -13.80 42.31 -48.68
CA ARG A 58 -13.37 43.02 -49.90
C ARG A 58 -12.31 42.23 -50.68
N ALA A 59 -12.63 41.94 -51.93
CA ALA A 59 -11.75 41.38 -52.95
C ALA A 59 -10.99 42.49 -53.69
N LEU A 60 -9.80 42.18 -54.20
CA LEU A 60 -9.12 42.96 -55.24
C LEU A 60 -8.42 42.01 -56.25
N SER A 61 -8.90 42.08 -57.49
CA SER A 61 -8.20 41.89 -58.77
C SER A 61 -6.97 42.81 -58.89
N GLY A 62 -5.94 42.64 -59.71
CA GLY A 62 -5.61 41.82 -60.89
C GLY A 62 -4.42 42.51 -61.61
N VAL A 63 -3.99 41.98 -62.77
CA VAL A 63 -3.03 42.56 -63.76
C VAL A 63 -1.54 42.29 -63.40
N GLU A 64 -0.61 41.81 -64.24
CA GLU A 64 -0.43 41.80 -65.70
C GLU A 64 0.54 40.66 -66.15
N ALA A 65 0.49 40.31 -67.44
CA ALA A 65 1.30 39.29 -68.10
C ALA A 65 2.59 39.88 -68.71
N GLN A 66 3.69 39.13 -68.70
CA GLN A 66 4.76 39.26 -69.70
C GLN A 66 5.38 37.90 -70.04
N THR A 67 5.49 37.69 -71.35
CA THR A 67 5.91 36.51 -72.09
C THR A 67 7.43 36.50 -72.28
N LEU A 68 8.10 35.34 -72.18
CA LEU A 68 8.98 34.72 -73.21
C LEU A 68 10.08 33.78 -72.64
N GLN A 69 10.24 32.68 -73.39
CA GLN A 69 11.44 31.86 -73.63
C GLN A 69 11.85 30.77 -72.63
N GLU A 70 11.65 29.52 -73.06
CA GLU A 70 12.41 28.33 -72.63
C GLU A 70 13.92 28.50 -72.91
N PRO A 71 14.79 27.81 -72.16
CA PRO A 71 15.26 26.53 -72.69
C PRO A 71 15.31 25.40 -71.66
N LYS A 72 14.87 24.23 -72.12
CA LYS A 72 15.23 22.89 -71.63
C LYS A 72 16.71 22.80 -71.26
N ARG A 73 16.99 22.56 -69.97
CA ARG A 73 18.04 21.68 -69.41
C ARG A 73 18.20 21.95 -67.90
N LEU A 74 17.21 21.59 -67.09
CA LEU A 74 17.36 21.58 -65.62
C LEU A 74 16.41 20.59 -64.89
N ASN A 75 15.88 19.56 -65.58
CA ASN A 75 14.89 18.65 -64.99
C ASN A 75 15.48 17.46 -64.22
N ASP A 76 16.75 17.11 -64.42
CA ASP A 76 17.31 15.93 -63.74
C ASP A 76 17.88 16.26 -62.35
N SER A 77 18.27 17.51 -62.10
CA SER A 77 18.77 17.99 -60.80
C SER A 77 17.65 18.32 -59.80
N LEU A 78 16.49 18.81 -60.28
CA LEU A 78 15.34 19.10 -59.42
C LEU A 78 14.61 17.82 -58.97
N THR A 79 14.50 16.83 -59.86
CA THR A 79 13.81 15.56 -59.55
C THR A 79 14.58 14.76 -58.49
N ILE A 80 15.92 14.79 -58.53
CA ILE A 80 16.76 14.14 -57.50
C ILE A 80 16.68 14.90 -56.16
N LYS A 81 16.65 16.24 -56.16
CA LYS A 81 16.48 17.01 -54.91
C LYS A 81 15.08 16.90 -54.30
N MET A 82 14.03 16.75 -55.11
CA MET A 82 12.68 16.50 -54.63
C MET A 82 12.48 15.05 -54.15
N ALA A 83 13.09 14.06 -54.82
CA ALA A 83 13.08 12.67 -54.37
C ALA A 83 13.87 12.47 -53.07
N VAL A 84 15.05 13.08 -52.95
CA VAL A 84 15.86 13.04 -51.71
C VAL A 84 15.13 13.75 -50.56
N ASN A 85 14.41 14.85 -50.81
CA ASN A 85 13.55 15.49 -49.78
C ASN A 85 12.31 14.64 -49.43
N ALA A 86 11.71 13.93 -50.39
CA ALA A 86 10.56 13.07 -50.12
C ALA A 86 10.97 11.83 -49.31
N GLU A 87 12.16 11.28 -49.56
CA GLU A 87 12.72 10.13 -48.87
C GLU A 87 13.27 10.51 -47.49
N GLN A 88 13.90 11.68 -47.36
CA GLN A 88 14.25 12.26 -46.05
C GLN A 88 13.01 12.63 -45.23
N ASN A 89 11.94 13.14 -45.85
CA ASN A 89 10.66 13.37 -45.15
C ASN A 89 9.95 12.06 -44.79
N LYS A 90 10.07 11.00 -45.60
CA LYS A 90 9.59 9.66 -45.24
C LYS A 90 10.38 9.11 -44.05
N ALA A 91 11.70 9.22 -44.07
CA ALA A 91 12.57 8.82 -42.98
C ALA A 91 12.31 9.66 -41.72
N LEU A 92 12.03 10.97 -41.84
CA LEU A 92 11.70 11.84 -40.72
C LEU A 92 10.31 11.50 -40.14
N VAL A 93 9.31 11.25 -40.97
CA VAL A 93 7.98 10.77 -40.54
C VAL A 93 8.07 9.39 -39.91
N GLN A 94 8.94 8.52 -40.42
CA GLN A 94 9.16 7.17 -39.89
C GLN A 94 9.96 7.21 -38.57
N VAL A 95 10.98 8.07 -38.45
CA VAL A 95 11.71 8.35 -37.21
C VAL A 95 10.83 9.05 -36.19
N GLN A 96 9.91 9.93 -36.60
CA GLN A 96 8.95 10.59 -35.72
C GLN A 96 7.85 9.61 -35.28
N SER A 97 7.46 8.65 -36.14
CA SER A 97 6.59 7.51 -35.75
C SER A 97 7.29 6.50 -34.83
N GLN A 98 8.61 6.36 -34.93
CA GLN A 98 9.45 5.50 -34.06
C GLN A 98 9.85 6.19 -32.75
N LEU A 99 9.98 7.52 -32.75
CA LEU A 99 10.17 8.38 -31.57
C LEU A 99 8.85 8.65 -30.83
N THR A 100 7.72 8.28 -31.43
CA THR A 100 6.48 8.01 -30.69
C THR A 100 6.64 6.68 -29.94
N GLN A 101 7.70 6.56 -29.12
CA GLN A 101 7.71 5.56 -28.06
C GLN A 101 6.43 5.77 -27.27
N VAL A 102 5.69 4.68 -27.09
CA VAL A 102 4.32 4.67 -26.59
C VAL A 102 4.28 5.41 -25.25
N PHE A 103 3.84 6.67 -25.26
CA PHE A 103 3.58 7.44 -24.06
C PHE A 103 2.36 6.81 -23.38
N GLY A 104 2.61 5.74 -22.64
CA GLY A 104 1.63 4.91 -21.97
C GLY A 104 1.42 5.31 -20.50
N PRO A 105 0.54 4.59 -19.78
CA PRO A 105 0.25 4.88 -18.37
C PRO A 105 1.51 5.01 -17.50
N ALA A 106 2.51 4.15 -17.68
CA ALA A 106 3.73 4.17 -16.88
C ALA A 106 4.66 5.39 -17.13
N GLU A 107 4.62 5.99 -18.32
CA GLU A 107 5.34 7.24 -18.59
C GLU A 107 4.56 8.45 -18.08
N PHE A 108 3.23 8.43 -18.25
CA PHE A 108 2.34 9.42 -17.65
C PHE A 108 2.51 9.49 -16.13
N ASP A 109 2.48 8.34 -15.45
CA ASP A 109 2.65 8.26 -14.00
C ASP A 109 4.02 8.77 -13.54
N ARG A 110 5.07 8.57 -14.37
CA ARG A 110 6.41 9.13 -14.11
C ARG A 110 6.45 10.64 -14.27
N LEU A 111 5.73 11.21 -15.23
CA LEU A 111 5.72 12.66 -15.46
C LEU A 111 5.05 13.43 -14.32
N PHE A 112 3.97 12.87 -13.76
CA PHE A 112 3.20 13.48 -12.65
C PHE A 112 3.60 12.97 -11.27
N ALA A 113 4.61 12.10 -11.18
CA ALA A 113 5.16 11.60 -9.92
C ALA A 113 5.79 12.73 -9.08
N GLY A 114 5.17 13.08 -7.95
CA GLY A 114 5.76 14.02 -6.97
C GLY A 114 5.77 15.48 -7.42
N GLN A 115 5.07 15.81 -8.51
CA GLN A 115 4.90 17.18 -8.96
C GLN A 115 4.02 17.94 -7.96
N LYS A 116 4.42 19.17 -7.63
CA LYS A 116 3.48 20.18 -7.12
C LYS A 116 2.38 20.36 -8.18
N GLN A 117 1.19 20.86 -7.80
CA GLN A 117 0.02 21.09 -8.65
C GLN A 117 0.34 21.89 -9.94
N ASN A 118 1.02 21.28 -10.91
CA ASN A 118 1.60 21.96 -12.06
C ASN A 118 0.87 21.54 -13.31
N ILE A 119 -0.08 22.38 -13.71
CA ILE A 119 -0.85 22.18 -14.93
C ILE A 119 -0.01 22.31 -16.21
N GLN A 120 1.19 22.90 -16.16
CA GLN A 120 2.06 23.09 -17.34
C GLN A 120 2.45 21.77 -18.00
N ASP A 121 2.65 20.71 -17.22
CA ASP A 121 3.07 19.40 -17.72
C ASP A 121 1.99 18.70 -18.54
N VAL A 122 0.73 19.10 -18.38
CA VAL A 122 -0.41 18.57 -19.16
C VAL A 122 -0.24 18.87 -20.65
N GLN A 123 0.23 20.07 -21.01
CA GLN A 123 0.43 20.41 -22.42
C GLN A 123 1.52 19.53 -23.07
N THR A 124 2.55 19.16 -22.30
CA THR A 124 3.60 18.23 -22.75
C THR A 124 3.02 16.86 -23.09
N VAL A 125 2.13 16.33 -22.26
CA VAL A 125 1.42 15.06 -22.53
C VAL A 125 0.59 15.17 -23.80
N LEU A 126 -0.20 16.23 -23.92
CA LEU A 126 -1.11 16.43 -25.05
C LEU A 126 -0.36 16.56 -26.38
N ASN A 127 0.79 17.25 -26.39
CA ASN A 127 1.65 17.34 -27.57
C ASN A 127 2.21 15.97 -27.99
N ARG A 128 2.39 15.03 -27.05
CA ARG A 128 2.85 13.66 -27.32
C ARG A 128 1.70 12.69 -27.67
N ARG A 129 0.44 13.11 -27.47
CA ARG A 129 -0.76 12.26 -27.63
C ARG A 129 -1.84 12.99 -28.44
N PRO A 130 -1.70 13.08 -29.77
CA PRO A 130 -2.70 13.72 -30.64
C PRO A 130 -4.08 13.03 -30.58
N ASP A 131 -4.12 11.73 -30.27
CA ASP A 131 -5.35 10.99 -30.02
C ASP A 131 -6.08 11.47 -28.76
N LEU A 132 -5.34 11.81 -27.70
CA LEU A 132 -5.88 12.36 -26.47
C LEU A 132 -6.43 13.77 -26.70
N LEU A 133 -5.72 14.60 -27.48
CA LEU A 133 -6.23 15.90 -27.93
C LEU A 133 -7.59 15.77 -28.62
N ALA A 134 -7.72 14.85 -29.58
CA ALA A 134 -8.97 14.62 -30.29
C ALA A 134 -10.12 14.16 -29.37
N ARG A 135 -9.83 13.26 -28.41
CA ARG A 135 -10.81 12.80 -27.42
C ARG A 135 -11.29 13.92 -26.51
N ILE A 136 -10.36 14.72 -25.97
CA ILE A 136 -10.72 15.87 -25.13
C ILE A 136 -11.55 16.86 -25.95
N GLN A 137 -11.15 17.15 -27.18
CA GLN A 137 -11.88 18.04 -28.08
C GLN A 137 -13.33 17.59 -28.35
N SER A 138 -13.59 16.27 -28.33
CA SER A 138 -14.92 15.70 -28.55
C SER A 138 -15.87 15.78 -27.35
N LEU A 139 -15.37 16.11 -26.15
CA LEU A 139 -16.18 16.24 -24.94
C LEU A 139 -16.86 17.63 -24.87
N PRO A 140 -17.97 17.78 -24.13
CA PRO A 140 -18.51 19.10 -23.79
C PRO A 140 -17.42 19.97 -23.17
N HIS A 141 -17.32 21.25 -23.59
CA HIS A 141 -16.27 22.19 -23.19
C HIS A 141 -14.82 21.76 -23.50
N GLY A 142 -14.64 20.73 -24.33
CA GLY A 142 -13.34 20.17 -24.69
C GLY A 142 -12.41 21.16 -25.38
N SER A 143 -12.91 21.86 -26.40
CA SER A 143 -12.15 22.87 -27.15
C SER A 143 -11.66 24.01 -26.25
N ASP A 144 -12.51 24.49 -25.35
CA ASP A 144 -12.16 25.55 -24.40
C ASP A 144 -11.10 25.06 -23.41
N THR A 145 -11.26 23.83 -22.92
CA THR A 145 -10.30 23.20 -22.01
C THR A 145 -8.93 23.03 -22.66
N LEU A 146 -8.88 22.68 -23.94
CA LEU A 146 -7.62 22.62 -24.70
C LEU A 146 -6.96 24.00 -24.84
N ALA A 147 -7.75 25.06 -24.97
CA ALA A 147 -7.22 26.43 -24.94
C ALA A 147 -6.63 26.77 -23.56
N LEU A 148 -7.29 26.37 -22.47
CA LEU A 148 -6.79 26.54 -21.11
C LEU A 148 -5.46 25.82 -20.89
N PHE A 149 -5.27 24.59 -21.39
CA PHE A 149 -3.98 23.90 -21.27
C PHE A 149 -2.84 24.61 -22.01
N LYS A 150 -3.13 25.20 -23.18
CA LYS A 150 -2.17 26.05 -23.89
C LYS A 150 -1.83 27.30 -23.09
N THR A 151 -2.85 27.97 -22.53
CA THR A 151 -2.65 29.14 -21.65
C THR A 151 -1.80 28.79 -20.43
N ALA A 152 -2.14 27.68 -19.75
CA ALA A 152 -1.45 27.16 -18.58
C ALA A 152 0.04 26.91 -18.85
N SER A 153 0.40 26.44 -20.06
CA SER A 153 1.79 26.20 -20.48
C SER A 153 2.66 27.46 -20.56
N VAL A 154 2.03 28.64 -20.65
CA VAL A 154 2.73 29.94 -20.78
C VAL A 154 2.65 30.73 -19.47
N ARG A 155 1.54 30.62 -18.73
CA ARG A 155 1.33 31.34 -17.47
C ARG A 155 0.37 30.58 -16.55
N PRO A 156 0.38 30.86 -15.23
CA PRO A 156 -0.68 30.40 -14.33
C PRO A 156 -2.07 30.80 -14.84
N LEU A 157 -3.04 29.92 -14.61
CA LEU A 157 -4.45 30.20 -14.89
C LEU A 157 -4.98 31.22 -13.87
N LYS A 158 -5.83 32.12 -14.34
CA LYS A 158 -6.61 33.03 -13.49
C LYS A 158 -7.80 32.26 -12.88
N GLU A 159 -8.35 32.79 -11.80
CA GLU A 159 -9.51 32.20 -11.10
C GLU A 159 -10.66 31.80 -12.05
N ALA A 160 -11.08 32.69 -12.96
CA ALA A 160 -12.13 32.39 -13.93
C ALA A 160 -11.76 31.26 -14.92
N GLU A 161 -10.47 31.13 -15.26
CA GLU A 161 -9.96 30.07 -16.13
C GLU A 161 -9.89 28.73 -15.39
N VAL A 162 -9.54 28.76 -14.10
CA VAL A 162 -9.60 27.58 -13.23
C VAL A 162 -11.04 27.11 -13.05
N LEU A 163 -11.97 28.05 -12.82
CA LEU A 163 -13.40 27.73 -12.68
C LEU A 163 -13.93 27.03 -13.94
N GLN A 164 -13.55 27.51 -15.13
CA GLN A 164 -13.90 26.88 -16.40
C GLN A 164 -13.32 25.45 -16.53
N LEU A 165 -12.08 25.23 -16.09
CA LEU A 165 -11.50 23.89 -16.02
C LEU A 165 -12.24 22.98 -15.02
N GLN A 166 -12.62 23.51 -13.86
CA GLN A 166 -13.38 22.77 -12.85
C GLN A 166 -14.76 22.36 -13.37
N HIS A 167 -15.46 23.25 -14.09
CA HIS A 167 -16.71 22.93 -14.78
C HIS A 167 -16.53 21.78 -15.77
N PHE A 168 -15.50 21.82 -16.61
CA PHE A 168 -15.19 20.71 -17.53
C PHE A 168 -14.98 19.39 -16.78
N LEU A 169 -14.21 19.39 -15.69
CA LEU A 169 -13.96 18.17 -14.91
C LEU A 169 -15.26 17.63 -14.30
N VAL A 170 -16.09 18.47 -13.70
CA VAL A 170 -17.34 18.05 -13.06
C VAL A 170 -18.36 17.58 -14.11
N GLU A 171 -18.62 18.40 -15.12
CA GLU A 171 -19.73 18.19 -16.06
C GLU A 171 -19.39 17.18 -17.16
N SER A 172 -18.17 17.25 -17.72
CA SER A 172 -17.78 16.41 -18.86
C SER A 172 -17.16 15.08 -18.44
N THR A 173 -16.65 14.99 -17.21
CA THR A 173 -15.96 13.77 -16.72
C THR A 173 -16.62 13.14 -15.49
N GLY A 174 -17.59 13.82 -14.86
CA GLY A 174 -18.24 13.35 -13.63
C GLY A 174 -17.35 13.43 -12.39
N ALA A 175 -16.29 14.24 -12.43
CA ALA A 175 -15.35 14.34 -11.32
C ALA A 175 -16.01 14.96 -10.09
N LYS A 176 -15.77 14.37 -8.91
CA LYS A 176 -16.26 14.87 -7.62
C LYS A 176 -15.16 15.66 -6.91
N ILE A 177 -15.10 16.97 -7.15
CA ILE A 177 -14.06 17.85 -6.57
C ILE A 177 -14.53 18.70 -5.37
N GLY A 178 -15.78 18.53 -4.94
CA GLY A 178 -16.35 19.23 -3.77
C GLY A 178 -15.64 18.97 -2.44
N TYR A 179 -15.71 19.95 -1.54
CA TYR A 179 -15.19 19.88 -0.17
C TYR A 179 -15.93 20.82 0.79
N LYS A 180 -15.58 20.79 2.08
CA LYS A 180 -16.25 21.59 3.12
C LYS A 180 -16.15 23.09 2.81
N GLY A 181 -17.30 23.75 2.68
CA GLY A 181 -17.40 25.16 2.28
C GLY A 181 -17.65 25.38 0.79
N HIS A 182 -17.29 24.42 -0.06
CA HIS A 182 -17.48 24.46 -1.51
C HIS A 182 -18.01 23.10 -2.02
N PRO A 183 -19.32 22.81 -1.85
CA PRO A 183 -19.88 21.48 -2.11
C PRO A 183 -19.77 21.04 -3.58
N SER A 184 -19.73 21.99 -4.52
CA SER A 184 -19.46 21.72 -5.93
C SER A 184 -17.96 21.57 -6.24
N GLY A 185 -17.09 22.17 -5.41
CA GLY A 185 -15.67 22.32 -5.67
C GLY A 185 -15.34 23.27 -6.82
N LEU A 186 -16.32 24.07 -7.25
CA LEU A 186 -16.19 25.12 -8.26
C LEU A 186 -15.87 26.44 -7.55
N ASP A 187 -14.62 26.63 -7.18
CA ASP A 187 -14.14 27.74 -6.34
C ASP A 187 -13.11 28.63 -7.04
N GLY A 188 -12.68 28.28 -8.25
CA GLY A 188 -11.64 29.02 -8.98
C GLY A 188 -10.22 28.77 -8.47
N ASP A 189 -10.04 27.87 -7.50
CA ASP A 189 -8.74 27.53 -6.92
C ASP A 189 -8.17 26.24 -7.52
N TYR A 190 -6.96 26.33 -8.07
CA TYR A 190 -6.26 25.17 -8.64
C TYR A 190 -5.53 24.39 -7.54
N GLY A 191 -6.30 23.71 -6.68
CA GLY A 191 -5.78 22.91 -5.58
C GLY A 191 -5.58 21.42 -5.89
N ASN A 192 -5.27 20.63 -4.86
CA ASN A 192 -5.02 19.19 -4.96
C ASN A 192 -6.20 18.41 -5.56
N ARG A 193 -7.44 18.86 -5.29
CA ARG A 193 -8.66 18.22 -5.80
C ARG A 193 -8.83 18.42 -7.30
N THR A 194 -8.74 19.68 -7.76
CA THR A 194 -8.76 20.04 -9.19
C THR A 194 -7.64 19.34 -9.95
N HIS A 195 -6.41 19.37 -9.40
CA HIS A 195 -5.26 18.71 -10.01
C HIS A 195 -5.44 17.18 -10.07
N GLY A 196 -5.81 16.54 -8.94
CA GLY A 196 -6.02 15.10 -8.88
C GLY A 196 -7.11 14.61 -9.83
N ALA A 197 -8.23 15.33 -9.93
CA ALA A 197 -9.30 15.03 -10.88
C ALA A 197 -8.82 15.12 -12.34
N LEU A 198 -8.02 16.15 -12.67
CA LEU A 198 -7.43 16.29 -14.01
C LEU A 198 -6.49 15.14 -14.35
N ILE A 199 -5.58 14.77 -13.44
CA ILE A 199 -4.65 13.65 -13.66
C ILE A 199 -5.41 12.33 -13.81
N HIS A 200 -6.41 12.09 -12.96
CA HIS A 200 -7.25 10.90 -13.05
C HIS A 200 -7.96 10.80 -14.41
N PHE A 201 -8.56 11.91 -14.88
CA PHE A 201 -9.20 11.97 -16.19
C PHE A 201 -8.20 11.68 -17.33
N LEU A 202 -7.05 12.35 -17.37
CA LEU A 202 -6.05 12.12 -18.43
C LEU A 202 -5.54 10.68 -18.43
N ARG A 203 -5.31 10.09 -17.25
CA ARG A 203 -4.89 8.70 -17.10
C ARG A 203 -5.95 7.73 -17.62
N SER A 204 -7.23 7.97 -17.34
CA SER A 204 -8.32 7.11 -17.83
C SER A 204 -8.40 7.14 -19.35
N GLN A 205 -8.24 8.31 -19.96
CA GLN A 205 -8.23 8.45 -21.42
C GLN A 205 -7.02 7.76 -22.07
N ILE A 206 -5.83 7.85 -21.45
CA ILE A 206 -4.62 7.16 -21.90
C ILE A 206 -4.81 5.64 -21.85
N SER A 207 -5.47 5.14 -20.81
CA SER A 207 -5.70 3.71 -20.59
C SER A 207 -6.78 3.12 -21.50
N ALA A 208 -7.77 3.94 -21.89
CA ALA A 208 -8.84 3.56 -22.81
C ALA A 208 -8.43 3.61 -24.30
N ALA A 209 -7.18 3.96 -24.62
CA ALA A 209 -6.68 3.93 -25.99
C ALA A 209 -6.30 2.49 -26.39
N PRO A 210 -6.77 1.98 -27.55
CA PRO A 210 -6.34 0.68 -28.06
C PRO A 210 -4.81 0.63 -28.13
N GLN A 211 -4.21 -0.30 -27.40
CA GLN A 211 -2.77 -0.51 -27.49
C GLN A 211 -2.46 -1.07 -28.88
N PRO A 212 -1.46 -0.53 -29.61
CA PRO A 212 -1.03 -1.12 -30.87
C PRO A 212 -0.58 -2.55 -30.59
N THR A 213 -1.22 -3.52 -31.24
CA THR A 213 -0.87 -4.94 -31.13
C THR A 213 0.56 -5.15 -31.60
N ALA A 214 1.47 -5.45 -30.68
CA ALA A 214 2.86 -5.74 -30.99
C ALA A 214 2.97 -7.10 -31.69
N THR A 215 3.42 -7.12 -32.94
CA THR A 215 3.85 -8.33 -33.62
C THR A 215 5.24 -8.73 -33.10
N HIS A 216 5.33 -9.78 -32.29
CA HIS A 216 6.58 -10.34 -31.80
C HIS A 216 7.39 -11.02 -32.92
N PRO A 217 8.71 -10.76 -33.06
CA PRO A 217 9.59 -11.59 -33.88
C PRO A 217 9.98 -12.90 -33.15
N ALA A 218 10.11 -13.98 -33.92
CA ALA A 218 10.38 -15.35 -33.46
C ALA A 218 11.78 -15.52 -32.84
N HIS A 219 11.87 -16.31 -31.75
CA HIS A 219 13.10 -16.61 -31.02
C HIS A 219 13.95 -17.71 -31.69
N SER A 220 15.27 -17.50 -31.69
CA SER A 220 16.30 -18.42 -32.17
C SER A 220 16.73 -19.47 -31.13
N ALA A 221 17.31 -20.57 -31.63
CA ALA A 221 17.65 -21.83 -30.95
C ALA A 221 18.72 -21.78 -29.84
N PRO A 222 18.75 -22.78 -28.91
CA PRO A 222 19.68 -22.82 -27.78
C PRO A 222 21.06 -23.44 -28.12
N PRO A 223 22.14 -23.09 -27.37
CA PRO A 223 23.49 -23.64 -27.58
C PRO A 223 23.72 -24.97 -26.83
N PRO A 224 24.76 -25.75 -27.22
CA PRO A 224 24.97 -27.12 -26.75
C PRO A 224 25.73 -27.24 -25.41
N THR A 225 25.43 -28.31 -24.68
CA THR A 225 25.95 -28.71 -23.36
C THR A 225 27.34 -29.36 -23.41
N LEU A 226 28.18 -29.08 -22.40
CA LEU A 226 29.50 -29.68 -22.14
C LEU A 226 29.44 -30.81 -21.08
N PRO A 227 30.39 -31.77 -21.08
CA PRO A 227 30.34 -32.98 -20.24
C PRO A 227 30.90 -32.78 -18.82
N SER A 228 30.31 -33.54 -17.88
CA SER A 228 30.52 -33.50 -16.43
C SER A 228 31.84 -34.13 -15.97
N GLN A 229 32.48 -33.53 -14.96
CA GLN A 229 33.59 -34.10 -14.20
C GLN A 229 33.16 -34.45 -12.77
N THR A 230 33.71 -35.55 -12.25
CA THR A 230 33.45 -36.13 -10.92
C THR A 230 34.03 -35.26 -9.78
N PRO A 231 33.27 -34.87 -8.74
CA PRO A 231 33.78 -33.97 -7.71
C PRO A 231 34.51 -34.71 -6.57
N LEU A 232 35.64 -34.12 -6.17
CA LEU A 232 36.36 -34.37 -4.92
C LEU A 232 35.50 -33.96 -3.71
N ALA A 233 35.71 -34.63 -2.57
CA ALA A 233 34.99 -34.40 -1.32
C ALA A 233 34.97 -32.93 -0.91
N SER A 234 33.77 -32.34 -0.85
CA SER A 234 33.57 -30.94 -0.51
C SER A 234 33.69 -30.72 1.01
N PRO A 235 34.24 -29.58 1.46
CA PRO A 235 34.25 -29.21 2.87
C PRO A 235 32.82 -29.18 3.43
N ALA A 236 32.68 -29.53 4.72
CA ALA A 236 31.39 -29.62 5.40
C ALA A 236 30.57 -28.32 5.20
N GLU A 237 29.40 -28.47 4.58
CA GLU A 237 28.54 -27.36 4.18
C GLU A 237 27.94 -26.64 5.41
N LEU A 238 27.87 -25.31 5.35
CA LEU A 238 27.40 -24.48 6.45
C LEU A 238 25.87 -24.63 6.61
N SER A 239 25.40 -25.44 7.58
CA SER A 239 23.96 -25.61 7.87
C SER A 239 23.38 -24.44 8.70
N PRO A 240 22.04 -24.24 8.73
CA PRO A 240 21.39 -23.27 9.61
C PRO A 240 21.70 -23.46 11.11
N GLU A 241 21.78 -24.70 11.57
CA GLU A 241 22.15 -25.04 12.96
C GLU A 241 23.60 -24.64 13.23
N ARG A 242 24.49 -24.87 12.26
CA ARG A 242 25.89 -24.47 12.36
C ARG A 242 26.04 -22.95 12.34
N LEU A 243 25.28 -22.24 11.51
CA LEU A 243 25.20 -20.78 11.52
C LEU A 243 24.76 -20.26 12.89
N HIS A 244 23.71 -20.84 13.47
CA HIS A 244 23.24 -20.47 14.80
C HIS A 244 24.31 -20.72 15.87
N GLN A 245 25.05 -21.83 15.76
CA GLN A 245 26.17 -22.14 16.66
C GLN A 245 27.32 -21.13 16.55
N LEU A 246 27.66 -20.69 15.34
CA LEU A 246 28.73 -19.72 15.10
C LEU A 246 28.34 -18.30 15.53
N LEU A 247 27.03 -18.01 15.63
CA LEU A 247 26.49 -16.69 15.95
C LEU A 247 25.70 -16.65 17.28
N LYS A 248 26.05 -17.48 18.28
CA LYS A 248 25.32 -17.62 19.56
C LYS A 248 25.32 -16.37 20.47
N GLY A 249 26.27 -15.45 20.30
CA GLY A 249 26.38 -14.27 21.17
C GLY A 249 25.30 -13.21 20.87
N PRO A 250 24.84 -12.42 21.86
CA PRO A 250 23.91 -11.31 21.64
C PRO A 250 24.50 -10.20 20.76
N GLN A 251 25.84 -10.15 20.69
CA GLN A 251 26.62 -9.37 19.74
C GLN A 251 27.86 -10.20 19.37
N GLN A 252 28.09 -10.41 18.08
CA GLN A 252 29.36 -10.91 17.55
C GLN A 252 29.99 -9.81 16.71
N SER A 253 31.32 -9.72 16.72
CA SER A 253 32.02 -8.73 15.90
C SER A 253 31.63 -8.88 14.42
N LEU A 254 31.57 -7.78 13.68
CA LEU A 254 31.28 -7.83 12.24
C LEU A 254 32.28 -8.72 11.49
N LYS A 255 33.53 -8.77 11.96
CA LYS A 255 34.58 -9.67 11.46
C LYS A 255 34.18 -11.14 11.59
N THR A 256 33.60 -11.54 12.72
CA THR A 256 33.09 -12.91 12.92
C THR A 256 31.97 -13.23 11.93
N VAL A 257 31.01 -12.31 11.77
CA VAL A 257 29.90 -12.50 10.83
C VAL A 257 30.41 -12.58 9.40
N ALA A 258 31.33 -11.69 9.02
CA ALA A 258 31.97 -11.67 7.70
C ALA A 258 32.64 -13.00 7.36
N LYS A 259 33.39 -13.60 8.29
CA LYS A 259 33.96 -14.95 8.12
C LYS A 259 32.91 -15.98 7.79
N VAL A 260 31.79 -15.96 8.50
CA VAL A 260 30.68 -16.89 8.26
C VAL A 260 30.05 -16.65 6.89
N VAL A 261 29.89 -15.39 6.47
CA VAL A 261 29.38 -15.07 5.12
C VAL A 261 30.33 -15.57 4.03
N MET A 262 31.64 -15.44 4.23
CA MET A 262 32.64 -15.95 3.28
C MET A 262 32.70 -17.48 3.22
N GLN A 263 32.14 -18.17 4.22
CA GLN A 263 31.97 -19.63 4.24
C GLN A 263 30.64 -20.10 3.64
N LEU A 264 29.75 -19.18 3.22
CA LEU A 264 28.54 -19.57 2.51
C LEU A 264 28.88 -20.31 1.20
N PRO A 265 28.03 -21.27 0.79
CA PRO A 265 28.13 -21.88 -0.54
C PRO A 265 28.23 -20.80 -1.63
N GLN A 266 29.07 -21.03 -2.65
CA GLN A 266 29.27 -20.06 -3.74
C GLN A 266 27.94 -19.66 -4.39
N THR A 267 27.03 -20.61 -4.58
CA THR A 267 25.67 -20.38 -5.08
C THR A 267 24.88 -19.38 -4.23
N SER A 268 25.02 -19.42 -2.90
CA SER A 268 24.39 -18.45 -2.02
C SER A 268 25.04 -17.07 -2.14
N ARG A 269 26.37 -16.99 -2.26
CA ARG A 269 27.07 -15.72 -2.50
C ARG A 269 26.72 -15.13 -3.86
N ASP A 270 26.61 -15.93 -4.90
CA ASP A 270 26.21 -15.49 -6.23
C ASP A 270 24.78 -14.93 -6.24
N ARG A 271 23.84 -15.59 -5.53
CA ARG A 271 22.48 -15.07 -5.34
C ARG A 271 22.47 -13.72 -4.65
N ILE A 272 23.27 -13.55 -3.61
CA ILE A 272 23.41 -12.25 -2.92
C ILE A 272 24.03 -11.22 -3.88
N ALA A 273 25.07 -11.60 -4.64
CA ALA A 273 25.76 -10.73 -5.60
C ALA A 273 24.94 -10.37 -6.84
N ALA A 274 23.76 -10.98 -7.05
CA ALA A 274 22.94 -10.79 -8.24
C ALA A 274 22.41 -9.35 -8.42
N THR A 275 22.49 -8.50 -7.38
CA THR A 275 22.22 -7.07 -7.49
C THR A 275 23.48 -6.23 -7.19
N PRO A 276 23.61 -5.01 -7.75
CA PRO A 276 24.73 -4.13 -7.44
C PRO A 276 24.92 -3.89 -5.94
N GLU A 277 23.82 -3.75 -5.18
CA GLU A 277 23.89 -3.53 -3.74
C GLU A 277 24.30 -4.79 -2.97
N GLY A 278 23.87 -5.97 -3.44
CA GLY A 278 24.29 -7.23 -2.86
C GLY A 278 25.76 -7.56 -3.12
N ALA A 279 26.27 -7.20 -4.31
CA ALA A 279 27.70 -7.24 -4.60
C ALA A 279 28.49 -6.28 -3.69
N ALA A 280 28.00 -5.05 -3.49
CA ALA A 280 28.61 -4.07 -2.59
C ALA A 280 28.57 -4.53 -1.12
N PHE A 281 27.48 -5.19 -0.71
CA PHE A 281 27.33 -5.82 0.61
C PHE A 281 28.37 -6.90 0.84
N LEU A 282 28.53 -7.84 -0.11
CA LEU A 282 29.54 -8.89 -0.02
C LEU A 282 30.96 -8.33 -0.01
N ALA A 283 31.25 -7.35 -0.86
CA ALA A 283 32.56 -6.68 -0.88
C ALA A 283 32.87 -5.98 0.45
N SER A 284 31.86 -5.36 1.08
CA SER A 284 32.01 -4.72 2.40
C SER A 284 32.27 -5.75 3.50
N LEU A 285 31.60 -6.90 3.46
CA LEU A 285 31.86 -8.01 4.38
C LEU A 285 33.22 -8.66 4.17
N GLU A 286 33.65 -8.87 2.91
CA GLU A 286 34.98 -9.41 2.62
C GLU A 286 36.10 -8.51 3.16
N LYS A 287 35.93 -7.19 3.05
CA LYS A 287 36.84 -6.23 3.67
C LYS A 287 36.79 -6.29 5.19
N ALA A 288 35.60 -6.40 5.79
CA ALA A 288 35.42 -6.52 7.24
C ALA A 288 36.03 -7.81 7.83
N ASP A 289 36.22 -8.86 7.01
CA ASP A 289 36.98 -10.05 7.42
C ASP A 289 38.49 -9.77 7.54
N LYS A 290 39.03 -8.90 6.68
CA LYS A 290 40.47 -8.60 6.62
C LYS A 290 40.84 -7.47 7.59
N THR A 291 40.04 -6.41 7.65
CA THR A 291 40.32 -5.17 8.38
C THR A 291 39.12 -4.70 9.20
N LEU A 292 39.34 -3.75 10.11
CA LEU A 292 38.23 -3.10 10.81
C LEU A 292 37.35 -2.37 9.78
N PRO A 293 36.03 -2.61 9.74
CA PRO A 293 35.14 -1.97 8.79
C PRO A 293 35.06 -0.47 9.07
N SER A 294 35.16 0.32 8.01
CA SER A 294 34.88 1.75 8.03
C SER A 294 33.39 2.03 8.23
N LYS A 295 33.08 3.26 8.65
CA LYS A 295 31.68 3.74 8.78
C LYS A 295 30.89 3.54 7.48
N ALA A 296 31.51 3.82 6.33
CA ALA A 296 30.89 3.69 5.01
C ALA A 296 30.55 2.23 4.68
N GLU A 297 31.43 1.28 5.01
CA GLU A 297 31.17 -0.16 4.80
C GLU A 297 30.03 -0.67 5.67
N ILE A 298 29.94 -0.20 6.92
CA ILE A 298 28.80 -0.52 7.79
C ILE A 298 27.50 0.07 7.22
N GLN A 299 27.53 1.30 6.69
CA GLN A 299 26.36 1.90 6.03
C GLN A 299 25.92 1.11 4.79
N THR A 300 26.86 0.62 3.98
CA THR A 300 26.56 -0.26 2.84
C THR A 300 25.87 -1.55 3.30
N ILE A 301 26.37 -2.16 4.38
CA ILE A 301 25.78 -3.36 4.97
C ILE A 301 24.36 -3.08 5.48
N GLN A 302 24.17 -2.00 6.24
CA GLN A 302 22.87 -1.59 6.78
C GLN A 302 21.87 -1.25 5.68
N ALA A 303 22.28 -0.50 4.65
CA ALA A 303 21.44 -0.14 3.53
C ALA A 303 20.94 -1.38 2.76
N PHE A 304 21.83 -2.36 2.53
CA PHE A 304 21.43 -3.62 1.94
C PHE A 304 20.41 -4.36 2.81
N LEU A 305 20.63 -4.49 4.12
CA LEU A 305 19.70 -5.17 5.02
C LEU A 305 18.33 -4.48 5.06
N VAL A 306 18.29 -3.13 5.12
CA VAL A 306 17.04 -2.36 5.06
C VAL A 306 16.30 -2.62 3.74
N LYS A 307 17.04 -2.69 2.61
CA LYS A 307 16.47 -3.04 1.30
C LYS A 307 15.92 -4.47 1.26
N GLN A 308 16.52 -5.39 2.02
CA GLN A 308 16.00 -6.75 2.24
C GLN A 308 14.87 -6.82 3.28
N GLY A 309 14.34 -5.68 3.75
CA GLY A 309 13.20 -5.60 4.65
C GLY A 309 13.55 -5.57 6.14
N ALA A 310 14.83 -5.50 6.52
CA ALA A 310 15.21 -5.40 7.92
C ALA A 310 14.87 -4.01 8.50
N SER A 311 14.23 -3.98 9.67
CA SER A 311 14.02 -2.73 10.41
C SER A 311 15.21 -2.42 11.31
N LEU A 312 16.00 -1.41 10.93
CA LEU A 312 17.14 -0.94 11.73
C LEU A 312 16.82 0.32 12.55
N ARG A 313 15.62 0.88 12.44
CA ARG A 313 15.25 2.20 12.97
C ARG A 313 15.38 2.29 14.50
N TYR A 314 15.81 3.43 15.03
CA TYR A 314 15.82 3.73 16.48
C TYR A 314 15.85 5.25 16.74
N PRO A 315 15.62 5.74 17.97
CA PRO A 315 15.56 7.17 18.26
C PRO A 315 16.79 7.94 17.75
N GLY A 316 16.56 8.98 16.93
CA GLY A 316 17.62 9.77 16.30
C GLY A 316 18.10 9.26 14.93
N HIS A 317 17.71 8.05 14.51
CA HIS A 317 18.10 7.44 13.24
C HIS A 317 16.90 6.80 12.52
N PRO A 318 16.13 7.58 11.73
CA PRO A 318 14.85 7.14 11.15
C PRO A 318 15.00 6.00 10.14
N THR A 319 16.17 5.82 9.53
CA THR A 319 16.48 4.69 8.65
C THR A 319 17.20 3.56 9.38
N GLY A 320 17.82 3.84 10.52
CA GLY A 320 18.79 2.94 11.16
C GLY A 320 20.12 2.77 10.43
N ILE A 321 20.40 3.57 9.39
CA ILE A 321 21.66 3.56 8.64
C ILE A 321 22.58 4.64 9.22
N ASP A 322 23.30 4.29 10.27
CA ASP A 322 24.14 5.17 11.08
C ASP A 322 25.66 4.94 10.89
N GLY A 323 26.02 3.83 10.23
CA GLY A 323 27.40 3.38 10.10
C GLY A 323 28.01 2.82 11.38
N GLN A 324 27.18 2.48 12.38
CA GLN A 324 27.58 1.83 13.62
C GLN A 324 27.09 0.38 13.63
N TYR A 325 28.02 -0.55 13.81
CA TYR A 325 27.67 -1.95 13.90
C TYR A 325 27.22 -2.30 15.32
N GLY A 326 25.90 -2.33 15.53
CA GLY A 326 25.28 -2.64 16.81
C GLY A 326 24.43 -3.92 16.81
N SER A 327 23.70 -4.16 17.91
CA SER A 327 22.83 -5.34 18.06
C SER A 327 21.76 -5.45 16.97
N LYS A 328 21.17 -4.33 16.52
CA LYS A 328 20.16 -4.33 15.45
C LYS A 328 20.75 -4.79 14.11
N THR A 329 21.90 -4.25 13.71
CA THR A 329 22.60 -4.67 12.48
C THR A 329 23.02 -6.13 12.55
N PHE A 330 23.54 -6.59 13.71
CA PHE A 330 23.89 -7.99 13.93
C PHE A 330 22.67 -8.93 13.82
N GLN A 331 21.55 -8.59 14.47
CA GLN A 331 20.31 -9.38 14.39
C GLN A 331 19.77 -9.44 12.96
N ALA A 332 19.75 -8.31 12.26
CA ALA A 332 19.33 -8.25 10.85
C ALA A 332 20.21 -9.12 9.95
N LEU A 333 21.55 -9.05 10.11
CA LEU A 333 22.48 -9.93 9.39
C LEU A 333 22.21 -11.40 9.68
N ARG A 334 22.05 -11.77 10.96
CA ARG A 334 21.80 -13.16 11.35
C ARG A 334 20.52 -13.69 10.73
N THR A 335 19.43 -12.92 10.76
CA THR A 335 18.16 -13.28 10.13
C THR A 335 18.31 -13.43 8.62
N PHE A 336 18.96 -12.47 7.96
CA PHE A 336 19.22 -12.51 6.53
C PHE A 336 20.04 -13.75 6.12
N LEU A 337 21.09 -14.08 6.88
CA LEU A 337 21.93 -15.23 6.60
C LEU A 337 21.20 -16.55 6.82
N ALA A 338 20.37 -16.64 7.87
CA ALA A 338 19.54 -17.82 8.11
C ALA A 338 18.55 -18.03 6.95
N GLN A 339 17.90 -16.96 6.48
CA GLN A 339 17.01 -17.01 5.30
C GLN A 339 17.76 -17.41 4.02
N SER A 340 18.98 -16.90 3.83
CA SER A 340 19.81 -17.21 2.66
C SER A 340 20.27 -18.67 2.63
N LEU A 341 20.45 -19.30 3.80
CA LEU A 341 20.80 -20.71 3.94
C LEU A 341 19.59 -21.65 3.90
N GLN A 342 18.39 -21.16 4.22
CA GLN A 342 17.15 -21.93 4.15
C GLN A 342 16.62 -22.08 2.73
N SER A 343 17.19 -21.38 1.74
CA SER A 343 16.78 -21.54 0.35
C SER A 343 17.26 -22.90 -0.17
N PRO A 344 16.33 -23.82 -0.55
CA PRO A 344 16.68 -25.17 -0.93
C PRO A 344 17.63 -25.19 -2.12
N SER A 345 18.44 -26.25 -2.17
CA SER A 345 19.11 -26.74 -3.36
C SER A 345 18.07 -27.03 -4.45
N GLN A 346 17.60 -26.00 -5.12
CA GLN A 346 16.83 -26.09 -6.35
C GLN A 346 17.52 -25.19 -7.35
N THR A 347 17.92 -25.78 -8.47
CA THR A 347 17.93 -25.09 -9.75
C THR A 347 16.67 -24.24 -9.81
N SER A 348 16.74 -22.93 -9.57
CA SER A 348 15.57 -22.08 -9.72
C SER A 348 15.20 -22.10 -11.20
N PRO A 349 14.10 -22.73 -11.64
CA PRO A 349 13.40 -22.12 -12.75
C PRO A 349 13.08 -20.69 -12.27
N ALA A 350 13.33 -19.71 -13.13
CA ALA A 350 13.05 -18.30 -12.84
C ALA A 350 11.57 -18.04 -12.45
N ASP A 351 10.74 -19.07 -12.50
CA ASP A 351 9.31 -19.05 -12.26
C ASP A 351 8.89 -19.15 -10.79
N GLY A 352 9.67 -19.72 -9.88
CA GLY A 352 9.23 -19.88 -8.49
C GLY A 352 7.99 -20.79 -8.29
N PRO A 353 7.61 -21.07 -7.04
CA PRO A 353 6.57 -22.05 -6.72
C PRO A 353 5.13 -21.54 -6.92
N TYR A 354 4.22 -22.46 -7.20
CA TYR A 354 2.77 -22.24 -7.23
C TYR A 354 2.15 -22.47 -5.84
N PRO A 355 1.08 -21.77 -5.44
CA PRO A 355 0.21 -22.29 -4.38
C PRO A 355 -0.23 -23.74 -4.64
N ARG A 356 -0.57 -24.50 -3.59
CA ARG A 356 -1.07 -25.89 -3.70
C ARG A 356 -2.50 -25.96 -4.22
N TYR A 357 -2.72 -25.44 -5.42
CA TYR A 357 -4.02 -25.46 -6.07
C TYR A 357 -4.56 -26.88 -6.24
N ASP A 358 -3.67 -27.89 -6.38
CA ASP A 358 -4.01 -29.33 -6.36
C ASP A 358 -4.87 -29.72 -5.15
N ARG A 359 -4.57 -29.14 -3.99
CA ARG A 359 -5.30 -29.39 -2.74
C ARG A 359 -6.51 -28.47 -2.59
N MET A 360 -6.42 -27.23 -3.08
CA MET A 360 -7.47 -26.22 -2.89
C MET A 360 -8.74 -26.47 -3.73
N VAL A 361 -8.65 -27.23 -4.83
CA VAL A 361 -9.80 -27.46 -5.73
C VAL A 361 -10.19 -28.92 -5.83
N GLU A 362 -9.69 -29.77 -4.92
CA GLU A 362 -9.93 -31.22 -4.94
C GLU A 362 -11.42 -31.59 -4.84
N ASP A 363 -12.22 -30.75 -4.18
CA ASP A 363 -13.66 -30.89 -3.99
C ASP A 363 -14.49 -30.25 -5.12
N GLY A 364 -13.84 -29.74 -6.17
CA GLY A 364 -14.47 -29.01 -7.26
C GLY A 364 -14.88 -27.58 -6.91
N LEU A 365 -14.42 -27.04 -5.78
CA LEU A 365 -14.67 -25.65 -5.37
C LEU A 365 -13.37 -24.94 -5.00
N LEU A 366 -13.19 -23.74 -5.54
CA LEU A 366 -12.27 -22.75 -5.00
C LEU A 366 -13.05 -21.84 -4.05
N ASP A 367 -13.05 -22.16 -2.75
CA ASP A 367 -13.77 -21.40 -1.72
C ASP A 367 -12.88 -20.33 -1.09
N MET A 368 -13.29 -19.07 -1.21
CA MET A 368 -12.52 -17.91 -0.81
C MET A 368 -13.34 -17.00 0.09
N THR A 369 -12.70 -16.43 1.11
CA THR A 369 -13.27 -15.36 1.94
C THR A 369 -12.50 -14.07 1.68
N VAL A 370 -13.22 -12.98 1.41
CA VAL A 370 -12.67 -11.61 1.39
C VAL A 370 -13.29 -10.79 2.52
N ALA A 371 -12.44 -10.11 3.28
CA ALA A 371 -12.81 -9.31 4.42
C ALA A 371 -12.24 -7.90 4.28
N LEU A 372 -13.12 -6.90 4.30
CA LEU A 372 -12.74 -5.49 4.36
C LEU A 372 -12.87 -5.01 5.81
N GLY A 373 -11.81 -4.36 6.30
CA GLY A 373 -11.74 -3.85 7.66
C GLY A 373 -12.56 -2.58 7.88
N TYR A 374 -12.43 -1.99 9.06
CA TYR A 374 -13.17 -0.79 9.45
C TYR A 374 -12.26 0.43 9.44
N ASP A 375 -12.68 1.51 8.78
CA ASP A 375 -11.97 2.79 8.82
C ASP A 375 -12.71 3.77 9.73
N GLU A 376 -12.04 4.29 10.76
CA GLU A 376 -12.67 5.21 11.71
C GLU A 376 -13.23 6.47 11.05
N GLY A 377 -12.57 6.97 10.00
CA GLY A 377 -12.81 8.29 9.45
C GLY A 377 -12.67 9.42 10.50
N ALA A 378 -12.41 10.64 10.05
CA ALA A 378 -12.61 11.79 10.94
C ALA A 378 -14.14 12.04 11.12
N PRO A 379 -14.61 12.47 12.30
CA PRO A 379 -16.02 12.82 12.50
C PRO A 379 -16.54 13.78 11.40
N GLY A 380 -17.56 13.35 10.66
CA GLY A 380 -18.15 14.11 9.55
C GLY A 380 -17.69 13.71 8.14
N TYR A 381 -16.75 12.78 8.01
CA TYR A 381 -16.55 12.04 6.77
C TYR A 381 -17.47 10.83 6.76
N ALA A 382 -18.09 10.54 5.60
CA ALA A 382 -18.58 9.18 5.39
C ALA A 382 -17.37 8.26 5.55
N PRO A 383 -17.43 7.25 6.44
CA PRO A 383 -16.27 6.41 6.69
C PRO A 383 -15.71 5.84 5.38
N SER A 384 -14.40 5.98 5.14
CA SER A 384 -13.79 5.69 3.83
C SER A 384 -13.96 4.22 3.45
N HIS A 385 -14.20 3.34 4.42
CA HIS A 385 -14.54 1.95 4.16
C HIS A 385 -15.82 1.80 3.37
N HIS A 386 -16.87 2.61 3.56
CA HIS A 386 -18.10 2.46 2.78
C HIS A 386 -17.87 2.66 1.28
N SER A 387 -17.04 3.62 0.89
CA SER A 387 -16.66 3.78 -0.52
C SER A 387 -15.86 2.58 -1.05
N GLU A 388 -14.97 2.02 -0.23
CA GLU A 388 -14.21 0.83 -0.60
C GLU A 388 -15.09 -0.43 -0.61
N GLU A 389 -16.13 -0.55 0.23
CA GLU A 389 -17.10 -1.65 0.20
C GLU A 389 -17.91 -1.65 -1.10
N ILE A 390 -18.39 -0.47 -1.52
CA ILE A 390 -19.09 -0.28 -2.79
C ILE A 390 -18.18 -0.63 -3.96
N ARG A 391 -16.94 -0.10 -3.93
CA ARG A 391 -15.94 -0.36 -4.97
C ARG A 391 -15.59 -1.85 -5.04
N LEU A 392 -15.29 -2.48 -3.91
CA LEU A 392 -14.99 -3.91 -3.81
C LEU A 392 -16.11 -4.74 -4.43
N THR A 393 -17.36 -4.45 -4.07
CA THR A 393 -18.54 -5.14 -4.62
C THR A 393 -18.66 -4.97 -6.13
N ALA A 394 -18.52 -3.75 -6.64
CA ALA A 394 -18.58 -3.48 -8.07
C ALA A 394 -17.44 -4.18 -8.82
N GLU A 395 -16.24 -4.19 -8.26
CA GLU A 395 -15.06 -4.83 -8.84
C GLU A 395 -15.15 -6.36 -8.86
N ILE A 396 -15.76 -6.98 -7.84
CA ILE A 396 -16.09 -8.41 -7.82
C ILE A 396 -17.02 -8.72 -9.00
N GLN A 397 -18.12 -7.96 -9.12
CA GLN A 397 -19.11 -8.18 -10.18
C GLN A 397 -18.50 -7.99 -11.58
N SER A 398 -17.64 -6.99 -11.78
CA SER A 398 -16.98 -6.75 -13.07
C SER A 398 -16.07 -7.91 -13.52
N ARG A 399 -15.67 -8.80 -12.60
CA ARG A 399 -14.86 -9.99 -12.88
C ARG A 399 -15.69 -11.23 -13.23
N GLY A 400 -17.00 -11.05 -13.41
CA GLY A 400 -17.94 -12.10 -13.79
C GLY A 400 -18.48 -12.91 -12.62
N PHE A 401 -18.23 -12.46 -11.39
CA PHE A 401 -18.85 -13.04 -10.20
C PHE A 401 -20.29 -12.53 -10.07
N VAL A 402 -21.25 -13.45 -9.91
CA VAL A 402 -22.67 -13.14 -9.76
C VAL A 402 -23.09 -13.41 -8.33
N ARG A 403 -23.82 -12.48 -7.70
CA ARG A 403 -24.35 -12.70 -6.35
C ARG A 403 -25.42 -13.80 -6.40
N ASN A 404 -25.19 -14.90 -5.70
CA ASN A 404 -26.13 -16.02 -5.61
C ASN A 404 -25.95 -16.80 -4.30
N ASP A 405 -26.50 -16.22 -3.23
CA ASP A 405 -26.33 -16.72 -1.86
C ASP A 405 -26.83 -18.17 -1.70
N ALA A 406 -28.01 -18.49 -2.26
CA ALA A 406 -28.59 -19.83 -2.15
C ALA A 406 -27.75 -20.92 -2.83
N LYS A 407 -27.32 -20.69 -4.08
CA LYS A 407 -26.51 -21.67 -4.82
C LYS A 407 -25.11 -21.82 -4.23
N ALA A 408 -24.50 -20.74 -3.77
CA ALA A 408 -23.21 -20.80 -3.09
C ALA A 408 -23.28 -21.66 -1.82
N LEU A 409 -24.30 -21.47 -0.98
CA LEU A 409 -24.51 -22.28 0.23
C LEU A 409 -24.81 -23.75 -0.09
N GLU A 410 -25.55 -24.03 -1.15
CA GLU A 410 -25.79 -25.41 -1.63
C GLU A 410 -24.47 -26.10 -2.02
N LEU A 411 -23.63 -25.42 -2.82
CA LEU A 411 -22.34 -25.93 -3.25
C LEU A 411 -21.40 -26.17 -2.07
N LEU A 412 -21.28 -25.20 -1.14
CA LEU A 412 -20.48 -25.34 0.07
C LEU A 412 -20.93 -26.55 0.91
N LYS A 413 -22.25 -26.70 1.12
CA LYS A 413 -22.82 -27.86 1.83
C LYS A 413 -22.48 -29.18 1.12
N LYS A 414 -22.55 -29.22 -0.21
CA LYS A 414 -22.19 -30.42 -1.00
C LYS A 414 -20.71 -30.79 -0.84
N ALA A 415 -19.83 -29.80 -0.67
CA ALA A 415 -18.42 -29.99 -0.35
C ALA A 415 -18.15 -30.25 1.15
N GLY A 416 -19.19 -30.45 1.97
CA GLY A 416 -19.04 -30.72 3.41
C GLY A 416 -18.66 -29.48 4.24
N LYS A 417 -18.82 -28.27 3.70
CA LYS A 417 -18.51 -27.00 4.38
C LYS A 417 -19.80 -26.37 4.92
N GLU A 418 -20.00 -26.42 6.23
CA GLU A 418 -21.12 -25.72 6.90
C GLU A 418 -20.75 -24.27 7.22
N VAL A 419 -21.64 -23.35 6.87
CA VAL A 419 -21.47 -21.91 7.06
C VAL A 419 -22.27 -21.46 8.27
N ASN A 420 -21.60 -20.99 9.31
CA ASN A 420 -22.23 -20.45 10.52
C ASN A 420 -21.96 -18.94 10.69
N GLY A 421 -21.03 -18.39 9.91
CA GLY A 421 -20.69 -16.98 9.89
C GLY A 421 -21.76 -16.09 9.27
N SER A 422 -21.82 -14.84 9.73
CA SER A 422 -22.76 -13.84 9.22
C SER A 422 -22.12 -13.05 8.06
N TYR A 423 -21.94 -13.72 6.93
CA TYR A 423 -21.40 -13.12 5.72
C TYR A 423 -22.36 -12.09 5.13
N SER A 424 -21.81 -11.08 4.46
CA SER A 424 -22.54 -9.94 3.91
C SER A 424 -23.13 -10.25 2.53
N ALA A 425 -22.45 -11.12 1.77
CA ALA A 425 -22.90 -11.65 0.49
C ALA A 425 -22.08 -12.89 0.11
N PHE A 426 -22.62 -13.70 -0.81
CA PHE A 426 -21.87 -14.72 -1.53
C PHE A 426 -21.93 -14.45 -3.02
N TYR A 427 -20.76 -14.51 -3.64
CA TYR A 427 -20.63 -14.41 -5.08
C TYR A 427 -20.12 -15.73 -5.66
N LEU A 428 -20.65 -16.09 -6.82
CA LEU A 428 -20.35 -17.33 -7.52
C LEU A 428 -19.83 -17.01 -8.91
N LYS A 429 -18.75 -17.69 -9.31
CA LYS A 429 -18.29 -17.78 -10.69
C LYS A 429 -18.13 -19.24 -11.05
N GLU A 430 -18.94 -19.73 -11.98
CA GLU A 430 -18.98 -21.15 -12.31
C GLU A 430 -17.94 -21.51 -13.37
N ASN A 431 -17.45 -22.76 -13.33
CA ASN A 431 -16.58 -23.34 -14.38
C ASN A 431 -15.31 -22.51 -14.62
N ILE A 432 -14.61 -22.14 -13.55
CA ILE A 432 -13.37 -21.37 -13.65
C ILE A 432 -12.18 -22.23 -14.10
N ALA A 433 -12.29 -23.54 -13.96
CA ALA A 433 -11.30 -24.53 -14.39
C ALA A 433 -11.93 -25.93 -14.41
N THR A 434 -11.14 -26.94 -14.76
CA THR A 434 -11.48 -28.36 -14.66
C THR A 434 -10.45 -29.07 -13.79
N ALA A 435 -10.89 -29.81 -12.78
CA ALA A 435 -10.05 -30.65 -11.91
C ALA A 435 -10.63 -32.06 -11.84
N ASN A 436 -9.81 -33.08 -12.07
CA ASN A 436 -10.23 -34.49 -12.09
C ASN A 436 -11.44 -34.77 -13.02
N GLY A 437 -11.53 -34.04 -14.14
CA GLY A 437 -12.63 -34.14 -15.10
C GLY A 437 -13.96 -33.54 -14.64
N GLN A 438 -13.96 -32.83 -13.51
CA GLN A 438 -15.13 -32.10 -12.99
C GLN A 438 -14.90 -30.59 -13.09
N PRO A 439 -15.95 -29.79 -13.35
CA PRO A 439 -15.84 -28.34 -13.32
C PRO A 439 -15.50 -27.86 -11.90
N VAL A 440 -14.61 -26.88 -11.82
CA VAL A 440 -14.32 -26.13 -10.59
C VAL A 440 -15.14 -24.86 -10.59
N HIS A 441 -15.90 -24.63 -9.52
CA HIS A 441 -16.59 -23.35 -9.29
C HIS A 441 -15.84 -22.51 -8.27
N SER A 442 -15.91 -21.19 -8.39
CA SER A 442 -15.32 -20.26 -7.44
C SER A 442 -16.41 -19.60 -6.61
N ILE A 443 -16.27 -19.67 -5.28
CA ILE A 443 -17.16 -19.01 -4.33
C ILE A 443 -16.37 -17.95 -3.59
N LEU A 444 -16.91 -16.74 -3.53
CA LEU A 444 -16.36 -15.63 -2.76
C LEU A 444 -17.35 -15.20 -1.68
N ARG A 445 -17.00 -15.50 -0.42
CA ARG A 445 -17.72 -15.09 0.79
C ARG A 445 -17.23 -13.70 1.19
N VAL A 446 -18.13 -12.73 1.33
CA VAL A 446 -17.76 -11.32 1.58
C VAL A 446 -18.08 -10.90 3.01
N ILE A 447 -17.09 -10.32 3.71
CA ILE A 447 -17.24 -9.70 5.01
C ILE A 447 -16.97 -8.20 4.85
N THR A 448 -18.00 -7.39 5.06
CA THR A 448 -17.89 -5.93 5.17
C THR A 448 -18.08 -5.52 6.62
N SER A 449 -17.41 -4.43 7.03
CA SER A 449 -17.46 -3.92 8.41
C SER A 449 -18.72 -3.11 8.68
N GLY A 450 -19.35 -2.54 7.64
CA GLY A 450 -20.60 -1.79 7.78
C GLY A 450 -20.41 -0.58 8.70
N ASP A 451 -21.29 -0.37 9.67
CA ASP A 451 -21.16 0.74 10.63
C ASP A 451 -20.23 0.43 11.83
N GLY A 452 -19.56 -0.73 11.84
CA GLY A 452 -18.66 -1.14 12.91
C GLY A 452 -19.37 -1.59 14.20
N GLN A 453 -20.71 -1.62 14.25
CA GLN A 453 -21.45 -2.06 15.45
C GLN A 453 -21.42 -3.58 15.66
N ALA A 454 -21.17 -4.34 14.58
CA ALA A 454 -21.16 -5.80 14.58
C ALA A 454 -19.73 -6.41 14.67
N GLY A 455 -18.75 -5.66 15.18
CA GLY A 455 -17.33 -6.04 15.23
C GLY A 455 -17.08 -7.49 15.65
N ALA A 456 -17.52 -7.89 16.85
CA ALA A 456 -17.34 -9.24 17.39
C ALA A 456 -17.89 -10.35 16.46
N GLN A 457 -19.05 -10.11 15.86
CA GLN A 457 -19.67 -11.05 14.93
C GLN A 457 -18.89 -11.15 13.62
N LYS A 458 -18.35 -10.03 13.13
CA LYS A 458 -17.49 -9.99 11.95
C LYS A 458 -16.14 -10.67 12.21
N ARG A 459 -15.54 -10.47 13.39
CA ARG A 459 -14.37 -11.24 13.85
C ARG A 459 -14.62 -12.74 13.84
N LYS A 460 -15.73 -13.20 14.43
CA LYS A 460 -16.11 -14.63 14.43
C LYS A 460 -16.29 -15.17 13.02
N THR A 461 -16.92 -14.40 12.13
CA THR A 461 -17.13 -14.76 10.72
C THR A 461 -15.80 -14.83 9.96
N ALA A 462 -14.85 -13.93 10.26
CA ALA A 462 -13.51 -13.96 9.70
C ALA A 462 -12.71 -15.17 10.16
N LEU A 463 -12.79 -15.54 11.44
CA LEU A 463 -12.18 -16.78 11.97
C LEU A 463 -12.72 -18.04 11.28
N GLU A 464 -14.03 -18.12 11.04
CA GLU A 464 -14.62 -19.21 10.26
C GLU A 464 -14.05 -19.25 8.83
N GLY A 465 -13.97 -18.09 8.16
CA GLY A 465 -13.38 -17.99 6.82
C GLY A 465 -11.91 -18.40 6.79
N MET A 466 -11.11 -17.95 7.75
CA MET A 466 -9.70 -18.36 7.90
C MET A 466 -9.56 -19.87 8.12
N ASN A 467 -10.48 -20.48 8.89
CA ASN A 467 -10.44 -21.92 9.17
C ASN A 467 -10.90 -22.77 7.97
N GLN A 468 -11.98 -22.39 7.30
CA GLN A 468 -12.66 -23.23 6.31
C GLN A 468 -12.27 -22.96 4.86
N SER A 469 -12.01 -21.71 4.48
CA SER A 469 -11.77 -21.34 3.08
C SER A 469 -10.38 -21.77 2.62
N ASP A 470 -10.27 -22.07 1.33
CA ASP A 470 -8.99 -22.30 0.64
C ASP A 470 -8.16 -21.03 0.62
N VAL A 471 -8.83 -19.88 0.49
CA VAL A 471 -8.22 -18.55 0.50
C VAL A 471 -8.90 -17.63 1.50
N PHE A 472 -8.11 -16.89 2.28
CA PHE A 472 -8.60 -15.78 3.08
C PHE A 472 -7.86 -14.49 2.71
N MET A 473 -8.59 -13.43 2.39
CA MET A 473 -8.04 -12.14 2.05
C MET A 473 -8.58 -11.09 3.02
N TYR A 474 -7.69 -10.36 3.67
CA TYR A 474 -8.03 -9.24 4.54
C TYR A 474 -7.48 -7.94 3.96
N GLY A 475 -8.29 -6.89 3.95
CA GLY A 475 -7.90 -5.54 3.56
C GLY A 475 -8.32 -4.51 4.61
N GLY A 476 -7.40 -3.81 5.28
CA GLY A 476 -7.77 -2.79 6.26
C GLY A 476 -6.59 -2.20 7.03
N HIS A 477 -6.82 -1.65 8.23
CA HIS A 477 -5.77 -0.94 8.97
C HIS A 477 -4.74 -1.86 9.61
N ALA A 478 -5.09 -3.12 9.87
CA ALA A 478 -4.22 -4.11 10.52
C ALA A 478 -3.77 -3.69 11.94
N ARG A 479 -4.36 -2.61 12.48
CA ARG A 479 -4.17 -2.03 13.82
C ARG A 479 -2.72 -2.09 14.32
N PHE A 480 -1.81 -1.46 13.58
CA PHE A 480 -0.40 -1.40 13.93
C PHE A 480 0.28 -2.78 14.05
N GLY A 481 -0.16 -3.75 13.23
CA GLY A 481 0.37 -5.11 13.22
C GLY A 481 -0.20 -6.01 14.32
N THR A 482 -1.33 -5.65 14.93
CA THR A 482 -2.00 -6.51 15.94
C THR A 482 -3.00 -7.48 15.31
N GLY A 483 -3.67 -7.12 14.21
CA GLY A 483 -4.63 -8.02 13.57
C GLY A 483 -5.66 -7.36 12.65
N PRO A 484 -6.47 -8.17 11.92
CA PRO A 484 -7.69 -7.71 11.25
C PRO A 484 -8.64 -6.96 12.18
N ASP A 485 -9.27 -5.90 11.66
CA ASP A 485 -10.15 -4.99 12.38
C ASP A 485 -11.51 -4.89 11.70
N PHE A 486 -12.60 -4.94 12.47
CA PHE A 486 -13.97 -4.91 11.93
C PHE A 486 -14.90 -3.91 12.64
N ASP A 487 -14.32 -3.08 13.49
CA ASP A 487 -14.98 -2.03 14.26
C ASP A 487 -13.98 -0.92 14.60
N SER A 488 -14.49 0.09 15.31
CA SER A 488 -13.70 1.22 15.76
C SER A 488 -12.59 0.80 16.74
N ASN A 489 -11.43 1.42 16.53
CA ASN A 489 -10.15 1.14 17.18
C ASN A 489 -10.26 0.93 18.71
N LEU A 490 -10.60 2.01 19.43
CA LEU A 490 -10.63 2.06 20.90
C LEU A 490 -11.25 3.39 21.37
N ALA A 491 -11.60 3.44 22.64
CA ALA A 491 -11.95 4.68 23.33
C ALA A 491 -10.96 4.90 24.50
N VAL A 492 -10.42 6.12 24.61
CA VAL A 492 -9.62 6.55 25.75
C VAL A 492 -10.41 7.56 26.55
N THR A 493 -10.71 7.25 27.81
CA THR A 493 -11.32 8.21 28.73
C THR A 493 -10.25 8.76 29.69
N ILE A 494 -10.11 10.08 29.72
CA ILE A 494 -9.22 10.79 30.65
C ILE A 494 -10.08 11.57 31.65
N ASP A 495 -9.85 11.33 32.93
CA ASP A 495 -10.35 12.15 34.02
C ASP A 495 -9.38 13.31 34.28
N TRP A 496 -9.77 14.52 33.88
CA TRP A 496 -8.94 15.71 34.03
C TRP A 496 -9.02 16.34 35.42
N GLU A 497 -9.90 15.87 36.30
CA GLU A 497 -10.05 16.42 37.63
C GLU A 497 -8.77 16.21 38.45
N GLY A 498 -8.21 17.29 39.01
CA GLY A 498 -6.96 17.24 39.78
C GLY A 498 -5.68 16.99 38.96
N VAL A 499 -5.76 16.97 37.63
CA VAL A 499 -4.58 16.93 36.75
C VAL A 499 -3.96 18.33 36.64
N PRO A 500 -2.65 18.51 36.88
CA PRO A 500 -1.98 19.80 36.65
C PRO A 500 -2.08 20.23 35.19
N ASN A 501 -2.48 21.48 34.94
CA ASN A 501 -2.68 22.04 33.59
C ASN A 501 -3.59 21.16 32.70
N PRO A 502 -4.84 20.91 33.13
CA PRO A 502 -5.72 19.96 32.46
C PRO A 502 -6.04 20.41 31.03
N LYS A 503 -6.17 19.45 30.11
CA LYS A 503 -6.52 19.71 28.70
C LYS A 503 -8.02 19.51 28.41
N GLY A 504 -8.80 19.20 29.43
CA GLY A 504 -10.25 19.04 29.37
C GLY A 504 -10.88 19.30 30.75
N GLN A 505 -12.21 19.24 30.82
CA GLN A 505 -12.96 19.38 32.07
C GLN A 505 -13.67 18.06 32.40
N GLY A 506 -13.50 17.58 33.64
CA GLY A 506 -14.07 16.31 34.09
C GLY A 506 -13.55 15.12 33.29
N LYS A 507 -14.43 14.12 33.06
CA LYS A 507 -14.12 12.94 32.24
C LYS A 507 -14.41 13.24 30.76
N VAL A 508 -13.39 13.10 29.92
CA VAL A 508 -13.50 13.27 28.47
C VAL A 508 -13.10 11.98 27.77
N THR A 509 -13.94 11.52 26.84
CA THR A 509 -13.68 10.33 26.03
C THR A 509 -13.24 10.73 24.62
N TYR A 510 -12.13 10.16 24.18
CA TYR A 510 -11.51 10.37 22.88
C TYR A 510 -11.63 9.09 22.05
N HIS A 511 -12.20 9.21 20.85
CA HIS A 511 -12.33 8.12 19.87
C HIS A 511 -11.33 8.24 18.72
N ASP A 512 -10.70 9.41 18.57
CA ASP A 512 -9.70 9.68 17.54
C ASP A 512 -8.30 9.66 18.18
N GLU A 513 -7.48 8.69 17.78
CA GLU A 513 -6.09 8.55 18.24
C GLU A 513 -5.22 9.74 17.85
N THR A 514 -5.43 10.29 16.65
CA THR A 514 -4.64 11.42 16.16
C THR A 514 -4.97 12.67 16.96
N ALA A 515 -6.26 12.95 17.19
CA ALA A 515 -6.69 14.09 18.00
C ALA A 515 -6.20 13.96 19.46
N LEU A 516 -6.25 12.76 20.03
CA LEU A 516 -5.72 12.51 21.37
C LEU A 516 -4.19 12.70 21.42
N LYS A 517 -3.46 12.24 20.41
CA LYS A 517 -2.01 12.42 20.31
C LYS A 517 -1.65 13.90 20.25
N GLU A 518 -2.33 14.68 19.42
CA GLU A 518 -2.11 16.13 19.30
C GLU A 518 -2.42 16.87 20.61
N LEU A 519 -3.44 16.43 21.34
CA LEU A 519 -3.78 16.97 22.66
C LEU A 519 -2.66 16.74 23.69
N LEU A 520 -2.11 15.53 23.71
CA LEU A 520 -1.07 15.11 24.66
C LEU A 520 0.34 15.55 24.24
N SER A 521 0.56 15.75 22.94
CA SER A 521 1.78 16.31 22.35
C SER A 521 1.40 17.29 21.24
N PRO A 522 1.45 18.61 21.51
CA PRO A 522 1.19 19.63 20.48
C PRO A 522 2.14 19.56 19.28
N SER A 523 3.28 18.85 19.41
CA SER A 523 4.22 18.60 18.30
C SER A 523 3.87 17.35 17.48
N GLY A 524 2.85 16.58 17.88
CA GLY A 524 2.49 15.30 17.29
C GLY A 524 3.50 14.18 17.57
N ASN A 525 4.42 14.35 18.53
CA ASN A 525 5.48 13.40 18.79
C ASN A 525 5.00 12.22 19.66
N ASP A 526 5.17 11.00 19.15
CA ASP A 526 4.73 9.78 19.85
C ASP A 526 5.34 9.62 21.25
N SER A 527 6.65 9.89 21.42
CA SER A 527 7.30 9.75 22.73
C SER A 527 6.71 10.70 23.76
N GLN A 528 6.52 11.97 23.40
CA GLN A 528 5.92 12.96 24.29
C GLN A 528 4.47 12.60 24.64
N ALA A 529 3.67 12.17 23.65
CA ALA A 529 2.29 11.77 23.88
C ALA A 529 2.21 10.53 24.79
N LEU A 530 3.11 9.54 24.58
CA LEU A 530 3.22 8.36 25.43
C LEU A 530 3.64 8.70 26.86
N ASP A 531 4.62 9.58 27.04
CA ASP A 531 5.07 10.00 28.37
C ASP A 531 3.95 10.72 29.14
N ALA A 532 3.21 11.60 28.45
CA ALA A 532 2.05 12.28 29.02
C ALA A 532 0.94 11.27 29.40
N LEU A 533 0.59 10.36 28.50
CA LEU A 533 -0.42 9.33 28.75
C LEU A 533 -0.03 8.42 29.93
N LYS A 534 1.22 7.95 29.98
CA LYS A 534 1.74 7.12 31.07
C LYS A 534 1.77 7.87 32.40
N GLY A 535 2.04 9.18 32.38
CA GLY A 535 1.89 10.05 33.54
C GLY A 535 0.46 10.04 34.07
N LEU A 536 -0.53 10.24 33.19
CA LEU A 536 -1.95 10.20 33.55
C LEU A 536 -2.39 8.80 34.02
N GLN A 537 -1.89 7.72 33.41
CA GLN A 537 -2.16 6.35 33.86
C GLN A 537 -1.64 6.10 35.27
N LYS A 538 -0.42 6.57 35.61
CA LYS A 538 0.14 6.45 36.98
C LYS A 538 -0.69 7.20 38.02
N MET A 539 -1.42 8.23 37.61
CA MET A 539 -2.36 8.97 38.46
C MET A 539 -3.74 8.29 38.56
N GLY A 540 -3.98 7.17 37.88
CA GLY A 540 -5.28 6.52 37.80
C GLY A 540 -6.31 7.32 36.98
N LYS A 541 -5.86 8.20 36.09
CA LYS A 541 -6.71 9.13 35.33
C LYS A 541 -7.10 8.65 33.95
N VAL A 542 -6.60 7.49 33.51
CA VAL A 542 -6.82 6.98 32.15
C VAL A 542 -7.51 5.64 32.20
N THR A 543 -8.54 5.49 31.38
CA THR A 543 -9.18 4.21 31.05
C THR A 543 -9.09 4.01 29.54
N ILE A 544 -8.53 2.88 29.10
CA ILE A 544 -8.44 2.49 27.69
C ILE A 544 -9.35 1.29 27.50
N GLN A 545 -10.26 1.36 26.55
CA GLN A 545 -11.23 0.30 26.26
C GLN A 545 -11.23 0.01 24.76
N GLY A 546 -11.10 -1.26 24.39
CA GLY A 546 -11.48 -1.70 23.05
C GLY A 546 -12.98 -1.52 22.83
N GLN A 547 -13.40 -1.29 21.59
CA GLN A 547 -14.82 -1.23 21.23
C GLN A 547 -15.19 -2.50 20.47
N ASN A 548 -16.42 -2.98 20.68
CA ASN A 548 -17.13 -4.04 19.94
C ASN A 548 -16.41 -5.38 19.66
N GLU A 549 -15.20 -5.58 20.20
CA GLU A 549 -14.38 -6.80 20.11
C GLU A 549 -14.16 -7.34 18.68
N GLY A 550 -14.12 -6.47 17.68
CA GLY A 550 -13.93 -6.83 16.27
C GLY A 550 -12.48 -7.06 15.87
N ASN A 551 -11.53 -6.69 16.72
CA ASN A 551 -10.12 -6.94 16.46
C ASN A 551 -9.76 -8.42 16.67
N LEU A 552 -9.16 -9.04 15.65
CA LEU A 552 -8.61 -10.39 15.70
C LEU A 552 -7.12 -10.34 16.06
N ARG A 553 -6.75 -10.50 17.34
CA ARG A 553 -5.36 -10.39 17.78
C ARG A 553 -4.51 -11.59 17.33
N ILE A 554 -3.62 -11.38 16.36
CA ILE A 554 -2.70 -12.41 15.83
C ILE A 554 -1.44 -12.54 16.69
N GLY A 555 -0.95 -11.43 17.26
CA GLY A 555 0.25 -11.39 18.11
C GLY A 555 -0.03 -10.78 19.48
N SER A 556 0.55 -11.37 20.54
CA SER A 556 0.49 -10.80 21.89
C SER A 556 1.58 -9.76 22.15
N GLU A 557 2.70 -9.83 21.45
CA GLU A 557 3.83 -8.92 21.62
C GLU A 557 3.60 -7.59 20.88
N ASN A 558 3.77 -6.47 21.60
CA ASN A 558 3.82 -5.15 20.98
C ASN A 558 5.19 -4.95 20.31
N LYS A 559 5.25 -5.12 18.99
CA LYS A 559 6.47 -4.91 18.20
C LYS A 559 6.84 -3.44 18.00
N HIS A 560 5.93 -2.51 18.27
CA HIS A 560 6.13 -1.07 18.09
C HIS A 560 5.77 -0.28 19.38
N PRO A 561 6.41 -0.59 20.52
CA PRO A 561 6.03 -0.03 21.82
C PRO A 561 6.27 1.47 21.97
N TYR A 562 6.91 2.08 20.97
CA TYR A 562 7.22 3.51 20.88
C TYR A 562 6.22 4.29 20.00
N GLU A 563 5.30 3.63 19.32
CA GLU A 563 4.24 4.29 18.53
C GLU A 563 2.99 4.48 19.40
N PHE A 564 2.44 5.70 19.40
CA PHE A 564 1.33 6.04 20.30
C PHE A 564 0.09 5.16 20.05
N GLY A 565 -0.35 5.02 18.81
CA GLY A 565 -1.47 4.16 18.44
C GLY A 565 -1.23 2.67 18.73
N SER A 566 -0.02 2.16 18.50
CA SER A 566 0.32 0.76 18.80
C SER A 566 0.28 0.47 20.31
N TYR A 567 0.77 1.41 21.13
CA TYR A 567 0.66 1.31 22.60
C TYR A 567 -0.80 1.26 23.05
N LEU A 568 -1.63 2.21 22.59
CA LEU A 568 -3.05 2.27 22.95
C LEU A 568 -3.78 0.99 22.56
N MET A 569 -3.55 0.47 21.35
CA MET A 569 -4.17 -0.76 20.89
C MET A 569 -3.78 -1.97 21.75
N ASN A 570 -2.49 -2.11 22.08
CA ASN A 570 -2.05 -3.22 22.93
C ASN A 570 -2.61 -3.14 24.36
N GLU A 571 -2.77 -1.92 24.90
CA GLU A 571 -3.47 -1.72 26.18
C GLU A 571 -4.96 -2.06 26.07
N ALA A 572 -5.62 -1.67 24.98
CA ALA A 572 -7.04 -1.96 24.74
C ALA A 572 -7.32 -3.47 24.62
N LEU A 573 -6.37 -4.22 24.07
CA LEU A 573 -6.49 -5.66 23.83
C LEU A 573 -5.92 -6.54 24.95
N LYS A 574 -5.37 -5.96 26.03
CA LYS A 574 -4.65 -6.74 27.06
C LYS A 574 -5.53 -7.75 27.78
N ASP A 575 -6.81 -7.41 27.95
CA ASP A 575 -7.81 -8.23 28.65
C ASP A 575 -8.71 -9.01 27.69
N THR A 576 -8.58 -8.79 26.37
CA THR A 576 -9.28 -9.60 25.37
C THR A 576 -8.70 -11.01 25.44
N SER A 577 -9.55 -12.02 25.65
CA SER A 577 -9.12 -13.42 25.61
C SER A 577 -8.36 -13.63 24.30
N THR A 578 -7.10 -14.00 24.40
CA THR A 578 -6.27 -14.35 23.26
C THR A 578 -6.72 -15.71 22.74
N GLN A 579 -7.97 -15.83 22.27
CA GLN A 579 -8.38 -16.98 21.47
C GLN A 579 -7.35 -17.06 20.36
N SER A 580 -6.45 -18.02 20.53
CA SER A 580 -5.27 -18.05 19.69
C SER A 580 -5.73 -18.60 18.35
N LEU A 581 -5.17 -18.09 17.25
CA LEU A 581 -5.40 -18.73 15.95
C LEU A 581 -5.06 -20.23 16.02
N ALA A 582 -4.14 -20.63 16.90
CA ALA A 582 -3.81 -22.03 17.13
C ALA A 582 -4.96 -22.88 17.68
N GLU A 583 -5.92 -22.29 18.40
CA GLU A 583 -7.10 -22.99 18.92
C GLU A 583 -8.26 -22.98 17.92
N GLU A 584 -8.41 -21.88 17.18
CA GLU A 584 -9.53 -21.67 16.25
C GLU A 584 -9.31 -22.30 14.88
N ILE A 585 -8.06 -22.39 14.43
CA ILE A 585 -7.69 -22.93 13.12
C ILE A 585 -7.25 -24.38 13.30
N SER A 586 -7.89 -25.30 12.59
CA SER A 586 -7.67 -26.75 12.75
C SER A 586 -7.69 -27.49 11.42
N GLY A 587 -7.34 -28.78 11.43
CA GLY A 587 -7.29 -29.62 10.25
C GLY A 587 -6.01 -29.47 9.43
N ASP A 588 -5.88 -30.31 8.41
CA ASP A 588 -4.70 -30.44 7.55
C ASP A 588 -4.87 -29.76 6.18
N LYS A 589 -6.02 -29.12 5.94
CA LYS A 589 -6.30 -28.38 4.70
C LYS A 589 -5.22 -27.34 4.40
N TYR A 590 -4.79 -27.29 3.14
CA TYR A 590 -3.91 -26.22 2.66
C TYR A 590 -4.68 -24.91 2.51
N ARG A 591 -4.06 -23.79 2.91
CA ARG A 591 -4.65 -22.46 2.91
C ARG A 591 -3.69 -21.43 2.35
N LEU A 592 -4.26 -20.42 1.72
CA LEU A 592 -3.53 -19.26 1.26
C LEU A 592 -4.14 -17.98 1.86
N TRP A 593 -3.36 -17.24 2.66
CA TRP A 593 -3.84 -16.00 3.28
C TRP A 593 -3.14 -14.77 2.73
N LEU A 594 -3.92 -13.74 2.42
CA LEU A 594 -3.45 -12.38 2.18
C LEU A 594 -3.85 -11.48 3.34
N PHE A 595 -2.87 -10.79 3.91
CA PHE A 595 -3.08 -9.66 4.80
C PHE A 595 -2.61 -8.37 4.12
N ASN A 596 -3.56 -7.56 3.68
CA ASN A 596 -3.35 -6.28 3.01
C ASN A 596 -3.69 -5.13 3.96
N GLY A 597 -2.70 -4.61 4.67
CA GLY A 597 -2.92 -3.50 5.61
C GLY A 597 -1.64 -2.84 6.09
N CYS A 598 -1.69 -2.08 7.18
CA CYS A 598 -0.47 -1.49 7.73
C CYS A 598 0.44 -2.56 8.35
N ARG A 599 1.60 -2.82 7.72
CA ARG A 599 2.71 -3.62 8.29
C ARG A 599 2.31 -5.03 8.75
N THR A 600 1.48 -5.71 7.98
CA THR A 600 1.00 -7.06 8.33
C THR A 600 2.09 -8.14 8.34
N GLN A 601 3.30 -7.85 7.85
CA GLN A 601 4.49 -8.69 8.04
C GLN A 601 4.73 -9.06 9.52
N ASP A 602 4.24 -8.23 10.45
CA ASP A 602 4.35 -8.48 11.88
C ASP A 602 3.57 -9.72 12.34
N TYR A 603 2.59 -10.18 11.55
CA TYR A 603 1.83 -11.41 11.78
C TYR A 603 2.66 -12.67 11.55
N GLN A 604 3.73 -12.59 10.76
CA GLN A 604 4.52 -13.75 10.35
C GLN A 604 5.08 -14.51 11.56
N THR A 605 5.77 -13.81 12.47
CA THR A 605 6.41 -14.48 13.62
C THR A 605 5.38 -15.16 14.51
N PRO A 606 4.31 -14.49 14.98
CA PRO A 606 3.29 -15.15 15.79
C PRO A 606 2.64 -16.36 15.09
N ILE A 607 2.25 -16.23 13.81
CA ILE A 607 1.63 -17.33 13.05
C ILE A 607 2.59 -18.52 12.97
N ARG A 608 3.87 -18.31 12.65
CA ARG A 608 4.84 -19.40 12.55
C ARG A 608 5.24 -19.99 13.89
N THR A 609 5.24 -19.19 14.97
CA THR A 609 5.37 -19.73 16.33
C THR A 609 4.20 -20.64 16.69
N MET A 610 2.96 -20.25 16.35
CA MET A 610 1.78 -21.11 16.52
C MET A 610 1.87 -22.37 15.64
N GLY A 611 2.37 -22.24 14.42
CA GLY A 611 2.60 -23.34 13.47
C GLY A 611 3.53 -24.44 13.97
N GLN A 612 4.41 -24.15 14.94
CA GLN A 612 5.27 -25.16 15.58
C GLN A 612 4.47 -26.18 16.41
N LYS A 613 3.27 -25.80 16.85
CA LYS A 613 2.38 -26.64 17.70
C LYS A 613 1.08 -27.01 17.00
N ASN A 614 0.73 -26.32 15.91
CA ASN A 614 -0.47 -26.55 15.14
C ASN A 614 -0.10 -26.67 13.64
N SER A 615 -0.21 -27.88 13.10
CA SER A 615 0.11 -28.15 11.69
C SER A 615 -0.77 -27.41 10.71
N ALA A 616 -1.96 -26.93 11.10
CA ALA A 616 -2.82 -26.10 10.26
C ALA A 616 -2.19 -24.73 9.93
N LEU A 617 -1.25 -24.26 10.76
CA LEU A 617 -0.55 -22.98 10.62
C LEU A 617 0.93 -23.14 10.21
N SER A 618 1.39 -24.38 9.97
CA SER A 618 2.74 -24.64 9.48
C SER A 618 2.90 -24.16 8.03
N SER A 619 4.14 -24.05 7.53
CA SER A 619 4.37 -23.67 6.13
C SER A 619 3.79 -24.68 5.13
N GLU A 620 3.68 -25.95 5.53
CA GLU A 620 3.13 -27.02 4.70
C GLU A 620 1.63 -26.87 4.38
N ASN A 621 0.88 -26.26 5.29
CA ASN A 621 -0.57 -26.10 5.16
C ASN A 621 -1.03 -24.65 5.11
N LEU A 622 -0.12 -23.68 5.27
CA LEU A 622 -0.47 -22.26 5.22
C LEU A 622 0.62 -21.45 4.56
N ASP A 623 0.24 -20.80 3.46
CA ASP A 623 1.02 -19.78 2.78
C ASP A 623 0.49 -18.38 3.06
N LEU A 624 1.42 -17.42 3.16
CA LEU A 624 1.13 -16.05 3.56
C LEU A 624 1.61 -15.05 2.51
N PHE A 625 0.74 -14.10 2.17
CA PHE A 625 1.07 -12.81 1.57
C PHE A 625 0.81 -11.71 2.59
N MET A 626 1.81 -10.86 2.84
CA MET A 626 1.75 -9.84 3.88
C MET A 626 2.38 -8.55 3.38
N THR A 627 1.82 -7.41 3.73
CA THR A 627 2.44 -6.11 3.50
C THR A 627 3.66 -5.87 4.38
N ASN A 628 4.75 -5.37 3.80
CA ASN A 628 5.94 -4.94 4.57
C ASN A 628 5.98 -3.45 4.92
N GLN A 629 4.97 -2.71 4.47
CA GLN A 629 4.85 -1.28 4.68
C GLN A 629 3.40 -0.88 4.92
N THR A 630 3.20 0.40 5.23
CA THR A 630 1.86 0.99 5.27
C THR A 630 1.32 1.11 3.85
N LEU A 631 0.14 0.55 3.62
CA LEU A 631 -0.62 0.79 2.40
C LEU A 631 -1.67 1.87 2.65
N TRP A 632 -2.06 2.56 1.59
CA TRP A 632 -3.12 3.56 1.64
C TRP A 632 -4.47 2.90 1.48
N TRP A 633 -5.47 3.46 2.16
CA TRP A 633 -6.80 2.86 2.25
C TRP A 633 -7.43 2.70 0.87
N GLU A 634 -7.28 3.68 -0.01
CA GLU A 634 -7.79 3.70 -1.38
C GLU A 634 -7.18 2.62 -2.32
N ASN A 635 -6.10 1.96 -1.89
CA ASN A 635 -5.52 0.84 -2.63
C ASN A 635 -6.04 -0.52 -2.15
N THR A 636 -6.89 -0.55 -1.11
CA THR A 636 -7.33 -1.79 -0.47
C THR A 636 -8.15 -2.65 -1.42
N ALA A 637 -9.25 -2.14 -2.00
CA ALA A 637 -10.04 -2.91 -2.95
C ALA A 637 -9.20 -3.37 -4.15
N GLY A 638 -8.38 -2.47 -4.71
CA GLY A 638 -7.51 -2.80 -5.85
C GLY A 638 -6.52 -3.93 -5.56
N SER A 639 -5.94 -3.97 -4.35
CA SER A 639 -5.00 -5.02 -3.93
C SER A 639 -5.70 -6.35 -3.69
N LEU A 640 -6.85 -6.34 -3.01
CA LEU A 640 -7.68 -7.53 -2.81
C LEU A 640 -8.10 -8.15 -4.14
N MET A 641 -8.46 -7.30 -5.11
CA MET A 641 -8.88 -7.74 -6.43
C MET A 641 -7.71 -8.23 -7.30
N ALA A 642 -6.54 -7.58 -7.21
CA ALA A 642 -5.33 -8.05 -7.89
C ALA A 642 -4.91 -9.44 -7.40
N PHE A 643 -5.09 -9.72 -6.11
CA PHE A 643 -4.86 -11.05 -5.54
C PHE A 643 -5.90 -12.07 -6.00
N LEU A 644 -7.18 -11.71 -5.92
CA LEU A 644 -8.29 -12.54 -6.41
C LEU A 644 -8.07 -12.95 -7.88
N ASP A 645 -7.63 -12.01 -8.72
CA ASP A 645 -7.32 -12.27 -10.13
C ASP A 645 -6.19 -13.29 -10.29
N GLY A 646 -5.10 -13.15 -9.53
CA GLY A 646 -3.97 -14.08 -9.61
C GLY A 646 -4.31 -15.49 -9.13
N VAL A 647 -5.04 -15.60 -8.01
CA VAL A 647 -5.52 -16.89 -7.49
C VAL A 647 -6.51 -17.55 -8.47
N SER A 648 -7.48 -16.79 -8.97
CA SER A 648 -8.49 -17.32 -9.91
C SER A 648 -7.89 -17.74 -11.25
N ALA A 649 -6.73 -17.17 -11.62
CA ALA A 649 -5.96 -17.55 -12.80
C ALA A 649 -4.92 -18.65 -12.52
N PHE A 650 -4.89 -19.23 -11.31
CA PHE A 650 -3.95 -20.26 -10.90
C PHE A 650 -2.48 -19.86 -11.07
N GLU A 651 -2.18 -18.59 -10.85
CA GLU A 651 -0.85 -18.04 -11.05
C GLU A 651 0.15 -18.52 -9.98
N LYS A 652 1.43 -18.50 -10.36
CA LYS A 652 2.55 -18.70 -9.44
C LYS A 652 2.65 -17.56 -8.44
N ALA A 653 3.29 -17.83 -7.29
CA ALA A 653 3.38 -16.88 -6.20
C ALA A 653 4.14 -15.58 -6.55
N SER A 654 5.06 -15.61 -7.53
CA SER A 654 5.72 -14.38 -8.02
C SER A 654 4.77 -13.48 -8.76
N ASP A 655 3.92 -14.03 -9.61
CA ASP A 655 3.06 -13.24 -10.48
C ASP A 655 1.96 -12.58 -9.66
N ILE A 656 1.45 -13.30 -8.65
CA ILE A 656 0.56 -12.73 -7.63
C ILE A 656 1.25 -11.56 -6.90
N SER A 657 2.53 -11.71 -6.53
CA SER A 657 3.30 -10.62 -5.90
C SER A 657 3.46 -9.42 -6.84
N ASP A 658 3.71 -9.65 -8.13
CA ASP A 658 3.88 -8.58 -9.13
C ASP A 658 2.56 -7.85 -9.40
N ARG A 659 1.42 -8.57 -9.40
CA ARG A 659 0.09 -7.97 -9.45
C ARG A 659 -0.19 -7.09 -8.26
N LEU A 660 0.07 -7.59 -7.05
CA LEU A 660 -0.05 -6.83 -5.81
C LEU A 660 0.82 -5.57 -5.83
N GLN A 661 2.06 -5.68 -6.32
CA GLN A 661 2.96 -4.55 -6.50
C GLN A 661 2.39 -3.52 -7.47
N LYS A 662 1.86 -3.97 -8.62
CA LYS A 662 1.28 -3.10 -9.64
C LYS A 662 0.01 -2.39 -9.15
N ALA A 663 -0.75 -3.03 -8.26
CA ALA A 663 -1.90 -2.41 -7.61
C ALA A 663 -1.53 -1.31 -6.61
N ASN A 664 -0.26 -1.21 -6.22
CA ASN A 664 0.26 -0.24 -5.25
C ASN A 664 1.45 0.55 -5.82
N PRO A 665 1.28 1.30 -6.92
CA PRO A 665 2.40 1.88 -7.66
C PRO A 665 3.17 2.95 -6.87
N ASP A 666 2.50 3.69 -5.98
CA ASP A 666 3.14 4.76 -5.20
C ASP A 666 3.95 4.21 -4.02
N GLN A 667 3.39 3.26 -3.27
CA GLN A 667 4.15 2.56 -2.23
C GLN A 667 5.22 1.63 -2.81
N GLY A 668 5.00 1.13 -4.02
CA GLY A 668 5.93 0.23 -4.72
C GLY A 668 7.27 0.85 -5.10
N ARG A 669 7.39 2.18 -5.06
CA ARG A 669 8.65 2.88 -5.35
C ARG A 669 9.70 2.68 -4.27
N ASN A 670 9.27 2.41 -3.04
CA ASN A 670 10.14 2.23 -1.88
C ASN A 670 10.58 0.77 -1.68
N GLY A 671 10.19 -0.13 -2.59
CA GLY A 671 10.50 -1.55 -2.52
C GLY A 671 9.29 -2.42 -2.84
N LYS A 672 9.43 -3.72 -2.62
CA LYS A 672 8.29 -4.64 -2.66
C LYS A 672 7.27 -4.19 -1.63
N THR A 673 5.99 -4.20 -1.98
CA THR A 673 4.86 -3.86 -1.11
C THR A 673 4.41 -5.04 -0.27
N HIS A 674 4.58 -6.24 -0.82
CA HIS A 674 4.18 -7.49 -0.23
C HIS A 674 5.37 -8.45 -0.13
N LEU A 675 5.39 -9.20 0.96
CA LEU A 675 6.22 -10.35 1.21
C LEU A 675 5.37 -11.59 1.05
N ARG A 676 6.01 -12.68 0.66
CA ARG A 676 5.43 -14.01 0.60
C ARG A 676 6.21 -14.94 1.50
N GLN A 677 5.55 -15.89 2.15
CA GLN A 677 6.23 -16.85 3.00
C GLN A 677 5.44 -18.15 3.17
N GLY A 678 6.16 -19.27 3.18
CA GLY A 678 5.62 -20.63 3.32
C GLY A 678 5.86 -21.50 2.08
N PHE A 679 6.01 -20.88 0.91
CA PHE A 679 6.02 -21.53 -0.41
C PHE A 679 7.23 -22.45 -0.72
N ASP A 680 8.14 -22.70 0.21
CA ASP A 680 9.41 -23.37 -0.11
C ASP A 680 9.24 -24.86 -0.43
N ASP A 681 8.14 -25.48 0.01
CA ASP A 681 7.77 -26.88 -0.21
C ASP A 681 6.68 -27.06 -1.28
N ASN A 682 6.33 -25.98 -1.98
CA ASN A 682 5.30 -25.99 -2.99
C ASN A 682 5.79 -26.45 -4.38
N PRO A 683 4.87 -26.91 -5.25
CA PRO A 683 5.20 -27.40 -6.59
C PRO A 683 5.73 -26.27 -7.49
N LEU A 684 6.66 -26.63 -8.37
CA LEU A 684 7.23 -25.72 -9.38
C LEU A 684 6.46 -25.70 -10.70
N HIS A 685 5.42 -26.53 -10.84
CA HIS A 685 4.63 -26.66 -12.06
C HIS A 685 3.14 -26.49 -11.76
N VAL A 686 2.41 -25.86 -12.69
CA VAL A 686 0.97 -25.67 -12.57
C VAL A 686 0.28 -27.04 -12.59
N PRO A 687 -0.52 -27.41 -11.58
CA PRO A 687 -1.29 -28.66 -11.62
C PRO A 687 -2.50 -28.59 -12.58
N TYR A 688 -3.02 -27.38 -12.88
CA TYR A 688 -4.21 -27.20 -13.71
C TYR A 688 -4.01 -26.13 -14.78
N ARG A 689 -4.59 -26.33 -15.96
CA ARG A 689 -4.68 -25.29 -16.98
C ARG A 689 -6.09 -24.70 -16.95
N PRO A 690 -6.25 -23.38 -16.84
CA PRO A 690 -7.52 -22.72 -17.17
C PRO A 690 -7.90 -23.11 -18.60
N GLU A 691 -9.18 -23.45 -18.84
CA GLU A 691 -9.71 -23.70 -20.18
C GLU A 691 -9.85 -22.42 -21.01
#